data_AF-A0A956ASK8-F1
#
_entry.id   AF-A0A956ASK8-F1
#
_cell.length_a   1.000
_cell.length_b   1.000
_cell.length_c   1.000
_cell.angle_alpha   90.00
_cell.angle_beta   90.00
_cell.angle_gamma   90.00
#
_symmetry.space_group_name_H-M   'P 1'
#
loop_
_entity.id
_entity.type
_entity.pdbx_description
1 polymer ?
#
loop_
_entity_poly.entity_id
_entity_poly.type
_entity_poly.pdbx_seq_one_letter_code
_entity_poly.pdbx_strand_id
1 'polypeptide(L)'
;MTLRPQPLLFLAVGALALGGCSEAADTPGSTECTGDPDCPIGELCRSGRCLRAPCGDAGLCAAGEQCLNGACVLVGAGCRDDNDCPGGHCTDGECFANECNDGQTRPCDTECGQGEQRCSGGVWRPCSAPAARTEICGDGRDNDCNGTIDDGCGGCTDGDERECRTECGTGTEVCAGGTWRGCTGERPHLERCGDGIDDDCDQTIDEGCDGCAEGDTRDCQTECGMGQEHCEGATWRGCDAPAPVDEVCDGRDNDCDGATDEEIVRDCRNACGRGIETCADGAWANCTAPDNCACADGADDDTQICGDCGFRTRSCSGGMWGAWGDCAEPERQCDPGAVDSGMCGNCGSRRRRCGSECRWGDWSACAGEGTCAPGDQEQETCGDTCGERSRQCDMACQWADWSACGGAGGIGCTPGDVEEQACGNCGTRRRRCGDDCAWQDYGACEGEGVCAPGDEDARACGNCSAQVRTCNDQCQWGGFGECGGGGQCQPGDVDEQACGNCGTRRRECGDDCIWAAFGSCQGQGTCAPGDVDEQGCGSDVGECAQGVATRTCDGQCRWSALGACRGAVGPEDEVCGNRLDEDCDGDLLDNPDGFEPNDSCGSCYMLNMGEADPNIFLEATIDSYDDVDFYCFLGDDGFNAPGFGEDIVLRLSQIPAGNDYDLFLYRNAADCRAGNSLAESRAGGNADDMIEWGEQLNFDDTSTYIIEVRPFNGGQNCYREYRLDVNGLN
;
A
#
# COMPACT_ATOMS: atom_id res chain seq x y z
N MET A 1 -67.16 -37.56 -41.97
CA MET A 1 -67.21 -37.35 -43.43
C MET A 1 -65.79 -37.04 -43.87
N THR A 2 -65.06 -37.77 -44.70
CA THR A 2 -65.33 -38.88 -45.61
C THR A 2 -63.99 -39.53 -45.98
N LEU A 3 -63.94 -40.86 -45.87
CA LEU A 3 -63.31 -41.85 -46.77
C LEU A 3 -61.77 -41.92 -47.01
N ARG A 4 -61.25 -43.12 -46.65
CA ARG A 4 -60.13 -43.92 -47.24
C ARG A 4 -60.28 -44.08 -48.79
N PRO A 5 -59.37 -44.75 -49.58
CA PRO A 5 -58.25 -45.67 -49.23
C PRO A 5 -56.96 -45.59 -50.12
N GLN A 6 -55.97 -46.44 -49.79
CA GLN A 6 -54.87 -46.93 -50.68
C GLN A 6 -55.43 -47.93 -51.76
N PRO A 7 -54.70 -48.81 -52.53
CA PRO A 7 -53.25 -49.16 -52.62
C PRO A 7 -52.71 -49.69 -54.02
N LEU A 8 -51.50 -50.31 -54.04
CA LEU A 8 -50.96 -51.37 -54.96
C LEU A 8 -50.61 -51.00 -56.43
N LEU A 9 -49.71 -51.62 -57.23
CA LEU A 9 -48.58 -52.60 -57.17
C LEU A 9 -48.08 -52.77 -58.66
N PHE A 10 -46.91 -53.42 -58.88
CA PHE A 10 -46.30 -54.01 -60.12
C PHE A 10 -45.17 -53.20 -60.81
N LEU A 11 -43.89 -53.64 -60.80
CA LEU A 11 -43.20 -54.71 -61.61
C LEU A 11 -43.28 -54.42 -63.13
N ALA A 12 -42.26 -54.45 -64.00
CA ALA A 12 -40.83 -54.80 -63.95
C ALA A 12 -40.19 -54.50 -65.35
N VAL A 13 -38.85 -54.61 -65.44
CA VAL A 13 -37.99 -54.78 -66.66
C VAL A 13 -37.78 -53.50 -67.51
N GLY A 14 -36.57 -53.08 -67.93
CA GLY A 14 -35.21 -53.59 -67.84
C GLY A 14 -34.33 -52.96 -68.96
N ALA A 15 -33.02 -52.86 -68.71
CA ALA A 15 -31.88 -52.81 -69.65
C ALA A 15 -31.24 -51.46 -70.13
N LEU A 16 -29.98 -51.29 -69.66
CA LEU A 16 -28.73 -50.84 -70.34
C LEU A 16 -28.60 -49.37 -70.78
N ALA A 17 -27.48 -48.64 -70.65
CA ALA A 17 -26.13 -48.73 -70.04
C ALA A 17 -25.50 -47.29 -70.16
N LEU A 18 -24.59 -46.79 -69.32
CA LEU A 18 -23.13 -46.96 -69.37
C LEU A 18 -22.45 -45.97 -68.38
N GLY A 19 -21.32 -46.40 -67.80
CA GLY A 19 -20.26 -45.56 -67.21
C GLY A 19 -20.40 -45.32 -65.71
N GLY A 20 -19.54 -45.78 -64.81
CA GLY A 20 -18.25 -46.43 -64.92
C GLY A 20 -17.41 -46.03 -63.70
N CYS A 21 -17.20 -46.95 -62.76
CA CYS A 21 -16.08 -46.94 -61.82
C CYS A 21 -15.67 -48.40 -61.64
N SER A 22 -14.41 -48.68 -61.96
CA SER A 22 -13.77 -49.98 -62.01
C SER A 22 -13.50 -50.54 -60.62
N GLU A 23 -14.06 -51.72 -60.33
CA GLU A 23 -13.50 -52.65 -59.34
C GLU A 23 -12.32 -53.39 -59.99
N ALA A 24 -11.20 -53.47 -59.29
CA ALA A 24 -10.11 -54.38 -59.63
C ALA A 24 -10.43 -55.78 -59.10
N ALA A 25 -10.13 -56.77 -59.94
CA ALA A 25 -10.43 -58.18 -59.76
C ALA A 25 -9.52 -58.86 -58.72
N ASP A 26 -10.11 -59.76 -57.93
CA ASP A 26 -9.39 -60.73 -57.11
C ASP A 26 -9.25 -62.06 -57.88
N THR A 27 -8.01 -62.43 -58.21
CA THR A 27 -7.61 -63.80 -58.58
C THR A 27 -6.82 -64.39 -57.41
N PRO A 28 -6.93 -65.70 -57.12
CA PRO A 28 -6.40 -66.28 -55.89
C PRO A 28 -4.87 -66.34 -55.96
N GLY A 29 -4.20 -65.45 -55.23
CA GLY A 29 -2.75 -65.43 -55.03
C GLY A 29 -2.28 -66.65 -54.23
N SER A 30 -1.13 -67.19 -54.62
CA SER A 30 -0.47 -68.34 -54.02
C SER A 30 -0.11 -68.11 -52.55
N THR A 31 -0.37 -69.10 -51.69
CA THR A 31 0.01 -69.11 -50.26
C THR A 31 1.53 -69.19 -50.01
N GLU A 32 2.36 -69.22 -51.04
CA GLU A 32 3.82 -69.27 -50.95
C GLU A 32 4.44 -68.11 -51.70
N CYS A 33 5.48 -67.50 -51.11
CA CYS A 33 6.09 -66.26 -51.59
C CYS A 33 7.60 -66.25 -51.34
N THR A 34 8.34 -65.41 -52.06
CA THR A 34 9.78 -65.19 -51.85
C THR A 34 10.12 -63.75 -51.50
N GLY A 35 9.20 -62.81 -51.75
CA GLY A 35 9.21 -61.44 -51.25
C GLY A 35 7.81 -60.83 -51.28
N ASP A 36 7.64 -59.67 -50.63
CA ASP A 36 6.34 -59.01 -50.45
C ASP A 36 5.53 -58.72 -51.73
N PRO A 37 6.13 -58.43 -52.90
CA PRO A 37 5.37 -58.24 -54.15
C PRO A 37 4.68 -59.50 -54.67
N ASP A 38 5.05 -60.67 -54.15
CA ASP A 38 4.43 -61.96 -54.51
C ASP A 38 3.09 -62.17 -53.78
N CYS A 39 2.76 -61.32 -52.79
CA CYS A 39 1.57 -61.45 -51.95
C CYS A 39 0.41 -60.54 -52.37
N PRO A 40 -0.84 -60.96 -52.12
CA PRO A 40 -2.02 -60.13 -52.36
C PRO A 40 -1.96 -58.79 -51.61
N ILE A 41 -2.65 -57.78 -52.13
CA ILE A 41 -2.68 -56.44 -51.54
C ILE A 41 -3.18 -56.54 -50.07
N GLY A 42 -2.33 -56.13 -49.13
CA GLY A 42 -2.59 -56.21 -47.68
C GLY A 42 -1.97 -57.41 -46.95
N GLU A 43 -1.16 -58.23 -47.63
CA GLU A 43 -0.40 -59.34 -47.01
C GLU A 43 1.11 -59.19 -47.25
N LEU A 44 1.92 -59.66 -46.31
CA LEU A 44 3.39 -59.59 -46.36
C LEU A 44 3.99 -61.00 -46.43
N CYS A 45 5.13 -61.13 -47.12
CA CYS A 45 5.81 -62.39 -47.28
C CYS A 45 6.75 -62.68 -46.11
N ARG A 46 6.35 -63.59 -45.22
CA ARG A 46 7.21 -64.06 -44.12
C ARG A 46 7.40 -65.56 -44.12
N SER A 47 8.65 -65.98 -44.02
CA SER A 47 9.05 -67.40 -43.98
C SER A 47 8.49 -68.23 -45.14
N GLY A 48 8.38 -67.62 -46.32
CA GLY A 48 7.92 -68.29 -47.52
C GLY A 48 6.40 -68.35 -47.68
N ARG A 49 5.61 -67.65 -46.85
CA ARG A 49 4.14 -67.62 -46.92
C ARG A 49 3.59 -66.20 -46.81
N CYS A 50 2.52 -65.93 -47.53
CA CYS A 50 1.77 -64.68 -47.41
C CYS A 50 0.92 -64.72 -46.15
N LEU A 51 1.15 -63.76 -45.25
CA LEU A 51 0.41 -63.61 -44.00
C LEU A 51 -0.24 -62.23 -43.97
N ARG A 52 -1.51 -62.19 -43.56
CA ARG A 52 -2.27 -60.95 -43.40
C ARG A 52 -1.65 -60.10 -42.29
N ALA A 53 -1.24 -58.87 -42.64
CA ALA A 53 -0.63 -57.97 -41.67
C ALA A 53 -1.69 -57.47 -40.68
N PRO A 54 -1.42 -57.43 -39.36
CA PRO A 54 -2.35 -56.93 -38.34
C PRO A 54 -2.72 -55.44 -38.52
N CYS A 55 -1.96 -54.67 -39.30
CA CYS A 55 -2.31 -53.33 -39.73
C CYS A 55 -1.76 -53.04 -41.14
N GLY A 56 -2.42 -52.13 -41.86
CA GLY A 56 -2.06 -51.64 -43.20
C GLY A 56 -2.78 -50.29 -43.47
N ASP A 57 -2.75 -49.77 -44.70
CA ASP A 57 -3.23 -48.41 -45.05
C ASP A 57 -4.69 -48.08 -44.66
N ALA A 58 -5.48 -49.08 -44.26
CA ALA A 58 -6.87 -48.92 -43.79
C ALA A 58 -7.16 -49.65 -42.46
N GLY A 59 -6.15 -50.12 -41.72
CA GLY A 59 -6.31 -50.79 -40.42
C GLY A 59 -5.89 -49.88 -39.27
N LEU A 60 -6.81 -49.61 -38.34
CA LEU A 60 -6.55 -48.85 -37.11
C LEU A 60 -5.94 -49.76 -36.06
N CYS A 61 -4.74 -49.42 -35.58
CA CYS A 61 -4.18 -50.00 -34.36
C CYS A 61 -4.95 -49.52 -33.12
N ALA A 62 -4.73 -50.16 -31.97
CA ALA A 62 -5.29 -49.69 -30.71
C ALA A 62 -4.76 -48.27 -30.39
N ALA A 63 -5.50 -47.51 -29.58
CA ALA A 63 -5.10 -46.16 -29.18
C ALA A 63 -3.68 -46.18 -28.59
N GLY A 64 -2.78 -45.34 -29.15
CA GLY A 64 -1.36 -45.27 -28.76
C GLY A 64 -0.36 -46.03 -29.67
N GLU A 65 -0.83 -46.78 -30.67
CA GLU A 65 0.05 -47.54 -31.58
C GLU A 65 0.00 -47.02 -33.02
N GLN A 66 1.13 -47.02 -33.73
CA GLN A 66 1.17 -46.77 -35.19
C GLN A 66 1.56 -48.03 -35.96
N CYS A 67 1.08 -48.11 -37.20
CA CYS A 67 1.43 -49.21 -38.09
C CYS A 67 2.80 -48.99 -38.75
N LEU A 68 3.82 -49.70 -38.29
CA LEU A 68 5.15 -49.69 -38.90
C LEU A 68 5.51 -51.10 -39.39
N ASN A 69 5.76 -51.23 -40.69
CA ASN A 69 6.12 -52.50 -41.35
C ASN A 69 5.12 -53.65 -41.11
N GLY A 70 3.82 -53.31 -41.07
CA GLY A 70 2.73 -54.28 -40.90
C GLY A 70 2.59 -54.83 -39.48
N ALA A 71 3.17 -54.18 -38.47
CA ALA A 71 2.95 -54.45 -37.07
C ALA A 71 2.51 -53.16 -36.36
N CYS A 72 1.54 -53.26 -35.45
CA CYS A 72 1.23 -52.18 -34.53
C CYS A 72 2.36 -52.12 -33.51
N VAL A 73 3.03 -50.98 -33.45
CA VAL A 73 4.09 -50.71 -32.49
C VAL A 73 3.72 -49.44 -31.73
N LEU A 74 3.93 -49.46 -30.42
CA LEU A 74 3.87 -48.27 -29.58
C LEU A 74 4.92 -47.28 -30.11
N VAL A 75 4.45 -46.14 -30.62
CA VAL A 75 5.36 -45.07 -31.01
C VAL A 75 5.54 -44.19 -29.79
N GLY A 76 6.66 -44.39 -29.11
CA GLY A 76 7.13 -43.45 -28.11
C GLY A 76 7.35 -42.09 -28.77
N ALA A 77 6.47 -41.15 -28.46
CA ALA A 77 6.72 -39.72 -28.58
C ALA A 77 5.84 -39.03 -27.56
N GLY A 78 6.49 -38.29 -26.67
CA GLY A 78 5.85 -37.46 -25.66
C GLY A 78 4.69 -36.64 -26.21
N CYS A 79 3.58 -36.55 -25.50
CA CYS A 79 2.59 -35.50 -25.70
C CYS A 79 2.94 -34.29 -24.82
N ARG A 80 2.53 -33.07 -25.20
CA ARG A 80 2.63 -31.89 -24.32
C ARG A 80 1.26 -31.42 -23.87
N ASP A 81 0.25 -31.65 -24.71
CA ASP A 81 -1.15 -31.38 -24.40
C ASP A 81 -2.07 -32.38 -25.11
N ASP A 82 -3.36 -32.33 -24.77
CA ASP A 82 -4.37 -33.30 -25.24
C ASP A 82 -4.56 -33.31 -26.77
N ASN A 83 -4.16 -32.25 -27.48
CA ASN A 83 -4.28 -32.22 -28.95
C ASN A 83 -3.23 -33.11 -29.63
N ASP A 84 -2.15 -33.43 -28.92
CA ASP A 84 -1.14 -34.40 -29.34
C ASP A 84 -1.63 -35.85 -29.22
N CYS A 85 -2.80 -36.05 -28.59
CA CYS A 85 -3.41 -37.36 -28.30
C CYS A 85 -4.76 -37.55 -29.01
N PRO A 86 -4.80 -38.02 -30.27
CA PRO A 86 -6.04 -38.15 -31.03
C PRO A 86 -7.00 -39.18 -30.42
N GLY A 87 -8.05 -38.72 -29.74
CA GLY A 87 -9.05 -39.56 -29.06
C GLY A 87 -8.70 -39.91 -27.61
N GLY A 88 -7.74 -39.19 -27.02
CA GLY A 88 -7.27 -39.36 -25.66
C GLY A 88 -6.99 -38.03 -24.97
N HIS A 89 -6.34 -38.09 -23.82
CA HIS A 89 -5.78 -36.94 -23.11
C HIS A 89 -4.31 -37.22 -22.82
N CYS A 90 -3.53 -36.15 -22.72
CA CYS A 90 -2.12 -36.20 -22.42
C CYS A 90 -1.91 -36.15 -20.91
N THR A 91 -1.18 -37.11 -20.38
CA THR A 91 -0.77 -37.13 -18.96
C THR A 91 0.68 -37.54 -18.91
N ASP A 92 1.53 -36.68 -18.35
CA ASP A 92 2.97 -36.90 -18.17
C ASP A 92 3.73 -37.31 -19.43
N GLY A 93 3.36 -36.74 -20.56
CA GLY A 93 3.98 -37.05 -21.83
C GLY A 93 3.47 -38.33 -22.48
N GLU A 94 2.49 -39.02 -21.91
CA GLU A 94 1.89 -40.20 -22.52
C GLU A 94 0.40 -39.99 -22.79
N CYS A 95 -0.09 -40.57 -23.90
CA CYS A 95 -1.48 -40.43 -24.30
C CYS A 95 -2.35 -41.54 -23.69
N PHE A 96 -3.38 -41.15 -22.93
CA PHE A 96 -4.38 -42.03 -22.31
C PHE A 96 -5.74 -41.94 -23.00
N ALA A 97 -6.55 -43.01 -22.95
CA ALA A 97 -7.87 -43.02 -23.60
C ALA A 97 -8.94 -42.34 -22.72
N ASN A 98 -9.79 -41.51 -23.34
CA ASN A 98 -10.88 -40.80 -22.63
C ASN A 98 -12.04 -41.74 -22.25
N GLU A 99 -12.52 -41.70 -21.00
CA GLU A 99 -13.73 -42.43 -20.56
C GLU A 99 -15.03 -41.77 -21.07
N CYS A 100 -14.96 -40.46 -21.29
CA CYS A 100 -16.03 -39.63 -21.83
C CYS A 100 -15.42 -38.43 -22.58
N ASN A 101 -16.20 -37.79 -23.45
CA ASN A 101 -15.74 -36.57 -24.12
C ASN A 101 -16.08 -35.35 -23.28
N ASP A 102 -15.18 -34.38 -23.23
CA ASP A 102 -15.36 -33.14 -22.48
C ASP A 102 -16.66 -32.42 -22.85
N GLY A 103 -17.40 -32.04 -21.81
CA GLY A 103 -18.73 -31.44 -21.92
C GLY A 103 -19.87 -32.44 -22.12
N GLN A 104 -19.61 -33.75 -22.27
CA GLN A 104 -20.67 -34.75 -22.16
C GLN A 104 -21.26 -34.71 -20.75
N THR A 105 -22.58 -34.86 -20.66
CA THR A 105 -23.29 -35.02 -19.39
C THR A 105 -23.96 -36.39 -19.35
N ARG A 106 -24.02 -36.98 -18.16
CA ARG A 106 -24.83 -38.17 -17.91
C ARG A 106 -25.70 -37.96 -16.67
N PRO A 107 -26.92 -38.51 -16.66
CA PRO A 107 -27.75 -38.47 -15.47
C PRO A 107 -27.09 -39.28 -14.35
N CYS A 108 -27.23 -38.79 -13.14
CA CYS A 108 -26.86 -39.45 -11.90
C CYS A 108 -27.97 -39.22 -10.88
N ASP A 109 -28.04 -40.06 -9.85
CA ASP A 109 -29.02 -39.93 -8.79
C ASP A 109 -28.31 -40.06 -7.44
N THR A 110 -28.67 -39.19 -6.49
CA THR A 110 -28.38 -39.34 -5.06
C THR A 110 -29.68 -39.62 -4.31
N GLU A 111 -29.60 -39.90 -3.01
CA GLU A 111 -30.80 -40.05 -2.17
C GLU A 111 -31.64 -38.75 -2.10
N CYS A 112 -31.03 -37.58 -2.34
CA CYS A 112 -31.69 -36.28 -2.38
C CYS A 112 -32.24 -35.86 -3.76
N GLY A 113 -32.09 -36.71 -4.78
CA GLY A 113 -32.70 -36.49 -6.10
C GLY A 113 -31.79 -36.77 -7.28
N GLN A 114 -32.25 -36.34 -8.46
CA GLN A 114 -31.52 -36.54 -9.71
C GLN A 114 -30.62 -35.34 -10.02
N GLY A 115 -29.46 -35.61 -10.59
CA GLY A 115 -28.48 -34.62 -11.04
C GLY A 115 -27.82 -35.04 -12.34
N GLU A 116 -26.80 -34.30 -12.73
CA GLU A 116 -25.98 -34.59 -13.90
C GLU A 116 -24.50 -34.63 -13.51
N GLN A 117 -23.79 -35.67 -13.93
CA GLN A 117 -22.34 -35.68 -13.94
C GLN A 117 -21.87 -35.07 -15.25
N ARG A 118 -20.90 -34.17 -15.21
CA ARG A 118 -20.26 -33.57 -16.38
C ARG A 118 -18.88 -34.20 -16.57
N CYS A 119 -18.54 -34.50 -17.81
CA CYS A 119 -17.21 -34.96 -18.19
C CYS A 119 -16.29 -33.77 -18.39
N SER A 120 -15.10 -33.81 -17.80
CA SER A 120 -14.04 -32.82 -17.99
C SER A 120 -12.68 -33.47 -17.79
N GLY A 121 -11.73 -33.21 -18.69
CA GLY A 121 -10.43 -33.89 -18.74
C GLY A 121 -10.54 -35.38 -19.03
N GLY A 122 -11.54 -35.82 -19.81
CA GLY A 122 -11.71 -37.23 -20.16
C GLY A 122 -12.32 -38.13 -19.06
N VAL A 123 -12.72 -37.56 -17.90
CA VAL A 123 -13.26 -38.28 -16.73
C VAL A 123 -14.58 -37.65 -16.21
N TRP A 124 -15.47 -38.47 -15.64
CA TRP A 124 -16.75 -38.02 -15.07
C TRP A 124 -16.59 -37.38 -13.69
N ARG A 125 -17.13 -36.17 -13.51
CA ARG A 125 -17.12 -35.43 -12.24
C ARG A 125 -18.26 -35.87 -11.28
N PRO A 126 -18.20 -35.51 -9.98
CA PRO A 126 -19.23 -35.87 -9.01
C PRO A 126 -20.64 -35.39 -9.41
N CYS A 127 -21.66 -36.07 -8.89
CA CYS A 127 -23.06 -35.78 -9.22
C CYS A 127 -23.46 -34.38 -8.73
N SER A 128 -24.14 -33.60 -9.57
CA SER A 128 -24.65 -32.28 -9.17
C SER A 128 -25.90 -32.33 -8.26
N ALA A 129 -26.43 -33.52 -7.96
CA ALA A 129 -27.49 -33.69 -6.98
C ALA A 129 -26.94 -33.58 -5.55
N PRO A 130 -27.67 -32.94 -4.61
CA PRO A 130 -27.23 -32.81 -3.22
C PRO A 130 -26.92 -34.15 -2.57
N ALA A 131 -25.91 -34.19 -1.70
CA ALA A 131 -25.70 -35.32 -0.80
C ALA A 131 -26.57 -35.16 0.45
N ALA A 132 -27.04 -36.28 1.02
CA ALA A 132 -27.77 -36.27 2.28
C ALA A 132 -26.86 -35.79 3.42
N ARG A 133 -27.37 -34.91 4.28
CA ARG A 133 -26.67 -34.35 5.44
C ARG A 133 -27.63 -34.20 6.61
N THR A 134 -27.14 -34.06 7.84
CA THR A 134 -28.00 -33.94 9.03
C THR A 134 -29.03 -32.80 8.93
N GLU A 135 -30.23 -33.02 9.49
CA GLU A 135 -31.34 -32.07 9.42
C GLU A 135 -31.06 -30.69 10.04
N ILE A 136 -31.52 -29.64 9.33
CA ILE A 136 -31.42 -28.24 9.75
C ILE A 136 -32.84 -27.75 10.10
N CYS A 137 -33.14 -27.73 11.39
CA CYS A 137 -34.47 -27.42 11.88
C CYS A 137 -34.95 -26.00 11.54
N GLY A 138 -36.10 -25.89 10.86
CA GLY A 138 -36.82 -24.64 10.61
C GLY A 138 -36.48 -23.98 9.27
N ASP A 139 -35.66 -24.62 8.43
CA ASP A 139 -35.35 -24.13 7.09
C ASP A 139 -36.40 -24.55 6.03
N GLY A 140 -37.35 -25.40 6.42
CA GLY A 140 -38.44 -25.88 5.57
C GLY A 140 -37.98 -26.85 4.48
N ARG A 141 -36.82 -27.50 4.65
CA ARG A 141 -36.21 -28.45 3.72
C ARG A 141 -36.03 -29.82 4.39
N ASP A 142 -35.83 -30.82 3.56
CA ASP A 142 -35.51 -32.21 3.93
C ASP A 142 -34.03 -32.39 3.58
N ASN A 143 -33.17 -32.01 4.52
CA ASN A 143 -31.71 -31.94 4.35
C ASN A 143 -31.05 -33.32 4.44
N ASP A 144 -31.65 -34.25 5.19
CA ASP A 144 -31.19 -35.63 5.29
C ASP A 144 -31.88 -36.56 4.28
N CYS A 145 -32.85 -36.02 3.53
CA CYS A 145 -33.52 -36.65 2.41
C CYS A 145 -34.25 -37.94 2.81
N ASN A 146 -34.68 -38.03 4.08
CA ASN A 146 -35.39 -39.18 4.62
C ASN A 146 -36.91 -39.15 4.29
N GLY A 147 -37.39 -38.09 3.64
CA GLY A 147 -38.77 -37.93 3.19
C GLY A 147 -39.66 -37.15 4.16
N THR A 148 -39.11 -36.58 5.22
CA THR A 148 -39.81 -35.68 6.15
C THR A 148 -39.09 -34.34 6.28
N ILE A 149 -39.83 -33.25 6.09
CA ILE A 149 -39.30 -31.90 6.27
C ILE A 149 -39.21 -31.60 7.78
N ASP A 150 -38.07 -31.08 8.23
CA ASP A 150 -37.80 -30.65 9.61
C ASP A 150 -38.03 -31.74 10.68
N ASP A 151 -37.61 -32.99 10.44
CA ASP A 151 -37.66 -34.05 11.45
C ASP A 151 -36.33 -34.20 12.23
N GLY A 152 -36.30 -35.09 13.23
CA GLY A 152 -35.15 -35.19 14.15
C GLY A 152 -34.97 -34.01 15.13
N CYS A 153 -35.78 -32.95 15.03
CA CYS A 153 -35.72 -31.74 15.85
C CYS A 153 -36.28 -31.94 17.27
N GLY A 154 -35.46 -32.50 18.18
CA GLY A 154 -35.80 -32.72 19.60
C GLY A 154 -35.65 -31.50 20.52
N GLY A 155 -35.62 -30.27 19.97
CA GLY A 155 -35.26 -29.04 20.69
C GLY A 155 -36.30 -27.91 20.61
N CYS A 156 -35.87 -26.67 20.86
CA CYS A 156 -36.70 -25.46 20.83
C CYS A 156 -36.91 -24.92 19.40
N THR A 157 -37.82 -23.96 19.20
CA THR A 157 -38.04 -23.32 17.89
C THR A 157 -37.21 -22.05 17.79
N ASP A 158 -36.60 -21.81 16.63
CA ASP A 158 -35.75 -20.64 16.39
C ASP A 158 -36.48 -19.32 16.71
N GLY A 159 -35.86 -18.48 17.54
CA GLY A 159 -36.45 -17.24 18.04
C GLY A 159 -37.35 -17.38 19.27
N ASP A 160 -37.57 -18.59 19.80
CA ASP A 160 -38.13 -18.74 21.14
C ASP A 160 -37.16 -18.13 22.18
N GLU A 161 -37.72 -17.51 23.21
CA GLU A 161 -36.99 -16.98 24.37
C GLU A 161 -37.40 -17.74 25.64
N ARG A 162 -36.43 -18.08 26.51
CA ARG A 162 -36.73 -18.58 27.86
C ARG A 162 -35.80 -18.01 28.91
N GLU A 163 -36.28 -17.99 30.15
CA GLU A 163 -35.48 -17.60 31.31
C GLU A 163 -34.34 -18.61 31.54
N CYS A 164 -33.13 -18.11 31.64
CA CYS A 164 -31.95 -18.87 32.03
C CYS A 164 -31.40 -18.33 33.35
N ARG A 165 -30.58 -19.14 34.03
CA ARG A 165 -29.94 -18.75 35.27
C ARG A 165 -28.45 -19.05 35.20
N THR A 166 -27.65 -18.05 35.56
CA THR A 166 -26.22 -18.16 35.84
C THR A 166 -25.99 -18.16 37.35
N GLU A 167 -24.76 -18.33 37.78
CA GLU A 167 -24.38 -18.27 39.19
C GLU A 167 -24.55 -16.85 39.76
N CYS A 168 -24.42 -15.81 38.93
CA CYS A 168 -24.57 -14.40 39.32
C CYS A 168 -25.98 -13.83 39.13
N GLY A 169 -26.89 -14.53 38.43
CA GLY A 169 -28.23 -13.97 38.19
C GLY A 169 -29.11 -14.74 37.21
N THR A 170 -30.19 -14.08 36.79
CA THR A 170 -31.12 -14.60 35.78
C THR A 170 -30.97 -13.81 34.48
N GLY A 171 -30.97 -14.52 33.36
CA GLY A 171 -30.96 -13.92 32.02
C GLY A 171 -32.05 -14.50 31.13
N THR A 172 -31.97 -14.19 29.86
CA THR A 172 -32.78 -14.79 28.79
C THR A 172 -31.85 -15.48 27.82
N GLU A 173 -32.17 -16.70 27.39
CA GLU A 173 -31.47 -17.39 26.30
C GLU A 173 -32.42 -17.57 25.12
N VAL A 174 -31.86 -17.53 23.90
CA VAL A 174 -32.61 -17.56 22.64
C VAL A 174 -32.34 -18.88 21.95
N CYS A 175 -33.36 -19.46 21.34
CA CYS A 175 -33.18 -20.65 20.53
C CYS A 175 -32.58 -20.30 19.16
N ALA A 176 -31.46 -20.94 18.84
CA ALA A 176 -30.77 -20.83 17.55
C ALA A 176 -30.32 -22.23 17.08
N GLY A 177 -30.82 -22.69 15.93
CA GLY A 177 -30.55 -24.02 15.36
C GLY A 177 -31.07 -25.15 16.26
N GLY A 178 -32.30 -25.00 16.78
CA GLY A 178 -32.95 -26.01 17.64
C GLY A 178 -32.37 -26.14 19.05
N THR A 179 -31.38 -25.32 19.42
CA THR A 179 -30.72 -25.36 20.74
C THR A 179 -30.76 -23.99 21.39
N TRP A 180 -30.94 -23.95 22.71
CA TRP A 180 -30.86 -22.72 23.49
C TRP A 180 -29.42 -22.23 23.57
N ARG A 181 -29.18 -20.97 23.19
CA ARG A 181 -27.87 -20.34 23.15
C ARG A 181 -27.91 -18.96 23.80
N GLY A 182 -26.76 -18.53 24.32
CA GLY A 182 -26.52 -17.15 24.76
C GLY A 182 -27.40 -16.70 25.93
N CYS A 183 -27.16 -17.23 27.13
CA CYS A 183 -27.80 -16.70 28.33
C CYS A 183 -27.29 -15.29 28.64
N THR A 184 -28.17 -14.30 28.70
CA THR A 184 -27.81 -12.91 29.01
C THR A 184 -27.57 -12.64 30.51
N GLY A 185 -27.58 -13.68 31.35
CA GLY A 185 -27.28 -13.54 32.78
C GLY A 185 -25.80 -13.25 32.99
N GLU A 186 -25.48 -12.39 33.95
CA GLU A 186 -24.09 -12.09 34.35
C GLU A 186 -23.38 -13.39 34.73
N ARG A 187 -22.12 -13.55 34.33
CA ARG A 187 -21.33 -14.76 34.57
C ARG A 187 -20.26 -14.45 35.61
N PRO A 188 -19.80 -15.43 36.39
CA PRO A 188 -18.73 -15.22 37.35
C PRO A 188 -17.47 -14.79 36.60
N HIS A 189 -16.88 -13.68 37.03
CA HIS A 189 -15.58 -13.18 36.61
C HIS A 189 -14.56 -13.43 37.73
N LEU A 190 -13.33 -12.94 37.59
CA LEU A 190 -12.36 -12.94 38.69
C LEU A 190 -12.61 -11.69 39.54
N GLU A 191 -12.51 -11.81 40.86
CA GLU A 191 -12.67 -10.71 41.82
C GLU A 191 -11.90 -9.44 41.44
N ARG A 192 -12.61 -8.32 41.35
CA ARG A 192 -12.01 -7.00 41.16
C ARG A 192 -11.84 -6.30 42.51
N CYS A 193 -10.67 -6.51 43.10
CA CYS A 193 -10.31 -5.94 44.39
C CYS A 193 -10.64 -4.45 44.57
N GLY A 194 -11.50 -4.14 45.55
CA GLY A 194 -11.76 -2.81 46.08
C GLY A 194 -12.96 -2.09 45.48
N ASP A 195 -13.78 -2.76 44.67
CA ASP A 195 -15.01 -2.19 44.12
C ASP A 195 -16.25 -2.50 44.98
N GLY A 196 -16.14 -3.43 45.93
CA GLY A 196 -17.20 -3.81 46.86
C GLY A 196 -18.33 -4.62 46.22
N ILE A 197 -18.05 -5.30 45.11
CA ILE A 197 -18.93 -6.20 44.38
C ILE A 197 -18.37 -7.64 44.51
N ASP A 198 -19.26 -8.64 44.41
CA ASP A 198 -18.94 -10.08 44.37
C ASP A 198 -18.91 -10.46 42.87
N ASP A 199 -17.75 -10.30 42.22
CA ASP A 199 -17.60 -10.44 40.77
C ASP A 199 -17.52 -11.92 40.36
N ASP A 200 -17.01 -12.78 41.23
CA ASP A 200 -16.89 -14.22 41.01
C ASP A 200 -18.10 -15.02 41.53
N CYS A 201 -19.02 -14.32 42.22
CA CYS A 201 -20.32 -14.82 42.66
C CYS A 201 -20.21 -15.99 43.66
N ASP A 202 -19.11 -16.05 44.43
CA ASP A 202 -18.87 -17.07 45.45
C ASP A 202 -19.49 -16.75 46.82
N GLN A 203 -20.16 -15.59 46.94
CA GLN A 203 -20.79 -15.02 48.15
C GLN A 203 -19.82 -14.38 49.15
N THR A 204 -18.57 -14.17 48.75
CA THR A 204 -17.67 -13.23 49.39
C THR A 204 -17.53 -11.95 48.55
N ILE A 205 -16.92 -10.93 49.13
CA ILE A 205 -16.74 -9.63 48.46
C ILE A 205 -15.27 -9.29 48.68
N ASP A 206 -14.54 -9.01 47.60
CA ASP A 206 -13.14 -8.60 47.60
C ASP A 206 -12.18 -9.66 48.21
N GLU A 207 -12.41 -10.95 47.99
CA GLU A 207 -11.49 -12.04 48.40
C GLU A 207 -10.38 -12.32 47.38
N GLY A 208 -9.34 -13.06 47.79
CA GLY A 208 -8.16 -13.31 46.95
C GLY A 208 -7.20 -12.12 46.81
N CYS A 209 -7.52 -10.96 47.40
CA CYS A 209 -6.78 -9.70 47.28
C CYS A 209 -5.52 -9.56 48.18
N ASP A 210 -4.77 -10.65 48.41
CA ASP A 210 -3.57 -10.67 49.29
C ASP A 210 -2.26 -10.21 48.59
N GLY A 211 -2.35 -9.51 47.45
CA GLY A 211 -1.21 -9.10 46.63
C GLY A 211 -0.72 -7.66 46.84
N CYS A 212 -0.61 -6.92 45.72
CA CYS A 212 -0.15 -5.52 45.68
C CYS A 212 -1.33 -4.52 45.69
N ALA A 213 -1.07 -3.25 45.99
CA ALA A 213 -2.11 -2.21 45.91
C ALA A 213 -2.17 -1.63 44.49
N GLU A 214 -3.38 -1.30 44.03
CA GLU A 214 -3.62 -0.73 42.70
C GLU A 214 -2.70 0.49 42.44
N GLY A 215 -1.91 0.40 41.36
CA GLY A 215 -0.95 1.45 40.97
C GLY A 215 0.44 1.35 41.63
N ASP A 216 0.71 0.33 42.45
CA ASP A 216 2.08 0.02 42.87
C ASP A 216 2.93 -0.43 41.65
N THR A 217 4.23 -0.13 41.67
CA THR A 217 5.21 -0.61 40.68
C THR A 217 6.34 -1.39 41.37
N ARG A 218 6.87 -2.42 40.71
CA ARG A 218 8.09 -3.13 41.14
C ARG A 218 8.94 -3.54 39.96
N ASP A 219 10.23 -3.78 40.22
CA ASP A 219 11.15 -4.27 39.21
C ASP A 219 10.81 -5.72 38.82
N CYS A 220 10.87 -6.01 37.53
CA CYS A 220 10.73 -7.34 36.92
C CYS A 220 11.95 -7.64 36.03
N GLN A 221 12.12 -8.90 35.63
CA GLN A 221 13.23 -9.33 34.77
C GLN A 221 12.74 -10.36 33.75
N THR A 222 13.03 -10.13 32.47
CA THR A 222 12.91 -11.09 31.37
C THR A 222 14.30 -11.60 30.97
N GLU A 223 14.36 -12.49 29.99
CA GLU A 223 15.63 -12.95 29.40
C GLU A 223 16.36 -11.79 28.68
N CYS A 224 15.61 -10.83 28.11
CA CYS A 224 16.15 -9.64 27.46
C CYS A 224 16.56 -8.48 28.40
N GLY A 225 16.22 -8.52 29.69
CA GLY A 225 16.65 -7.49 30.64
C GLY A 225 15.71 -7.21 31.80
N MET A 226 15.89 -6.07 32.44
CA MET A 226 15.03 -5.61 33.55
C MET A 226 13.95 -4.65 33.03
N GLY A 227 12.79 -4.71 33.66
CA GLY A 227 11.69 -3.77 33.47
C GLY A 227 10.99 -3.45 34.78
N GLN A 228 9.85 -2.80 34.71
CA GLN A 228 8.89 -2.59 35.77
C GLN A 228 7.56 -3.24 35.40
N GLU A 229 6.94 -3.88 36.38
CA GLU A 229 5.57 -4.36 36.30
C GLU A 229 4.68 -3.56 37.25
N HIS A 230 3.42 -3.38 36.86
CA HIS A 230 2.44 -2.57 37.57
C HIS A 230 1.37 -3.47 38.20
N CYS A 231 0.80 -3.00 39.30
CA CYS A 231 -0.25 -3.74 39.98
C CYS A 231 -1.62 -3.39 39.40
N GLU A 232 -2.31 -4.40 38.86
CA GLU A 232 -3.72 -4.33 38.45
C GLU A 232 -4.50 -5.48 39.08
N GLY A 233 -5.56 -5.18 39.82
CA GLY A 233 -6.41 -6.21 40.44
C GLY A 233 -5.63 -7.11 41.40
N ALA A 234 -4.80 -6.49 42.26
CA ALA A 234 -3.92 -7.16 43.24
C ALA A 234 -2.90 -8.15 42.65
N THR A 235 -2.70 -8.17 41.33
CA THR A 235 -1.69 -9.01 40.66
C THR A 235 -0.73 -8.12 39.90
N TRP A 236 0.55 -8.48 39.91
CA TRP A 236 1.55 -7.81 39.09
C TRP A 236 1.39 -8.21 37.63
N ARG A 237 1.25 -7.21 36.75
CA ARG A 237 1.01 -7.37 35.31
C ARG A 237 1.93 -6.46 34.50
N GLY A 238 2.17 -6.87 33.26
CA GLY A 238 2.86 -6.07 32.24
C GLY A 238 4.26 -5.65 32.66
N CYS A 239 5.22 -6.58 32.55
CA CYS A 239 6.64 -6.25 32.63
C CYS A 239 7.06 -5.51 31.36
N ASP A 240 7.51 -4.26 31.49
CA ASP A 240 7.97 -3.43 30.36
C ASP A 240 9.42 -3.69 29.93
N ALA A 241 10.02 -4.80 30.40
CA ALA A 241 11.32 -5.22 29.92
C ALA A 241 11.26 -5.47 28.40
N PRO A 242 12.36 -5.28 27.65
CA PRO A 242 12.38 -5.52 26.22
C PRO A 242 11.80 -6.90 25.89
N ALA A 243 10.89 -6.95 24.92
CA ALA A 243 10.41 -8.20 24.38
C ALA A 243 11.48 -8.78 23.44
N PRO A 244 11.62 -10.11 23.41
CA PRO A 244 12.41 -10.75 22.36
C PRO A 244 11.78 -10.43 21.00
N VAL A 245 12.61 -10.05 20.04
CA VAL A 245 12.23 -9.76 18.65
C VAL A 245 13.20 -10.45 17.72
N ASP A 246 12.77 -10.76 16.50
CA ASP A 246 13.61 -11.48 15.53
C ASP A 246 15.01 -10.88 15.37
N GLU A 247 15.97 -11.77 15.18
CA GLU A 247 17.37 -11.43 15.01
C GLU A 247 17.61 -10.49 13.82
N VAL A 248 18.31 -9.39 14.09
CA VAL A 248 18.84 -8.46 13.09
C VAL A 248 20.35 -8.41 13.18
N CYS A 249 21.03 -8.41 12.02
CA CYS A 249 22.49 -8.52 11.92
C CYS A 249 23.21 -7.27 12.45
N ASP A 250 23.29 -7.14 13.77
CA ASP A 250 23.79 -5.98 14.50
C ASP A 250 24.72 -6.33 15.66
N GLY A 251 24.99 -7.63 15.87
CA GLY A 251 25.88 -8.13 16.91
C GLY A 251 25.23 -8.17 18.29
N ARG A 252 23.90 -8.23 18.34
CA ARG A 252 23.11 -8.37 19.56
C ARG A 252 22.18 -9.57 19.44
N ASP A 253 21.91 -10.14 20.60
CA ASP A 253 20.88 -11.15 20.86
C ASP A 253 19.57 -10.39 21.08
N ASN A 254 18.79 -10.24 20.01
CA ASN A 254 17.55 -9.47 19.95
C ASN A 254 16.34 -10.33 20.34
N ASP A 255 16.40 -11.64 20.09
CA ASP A 255 15.39 -12.61 20.52
C ASP A 255 15.70 -13.25 21.88
N CYS A 256 16.88 -12.96 22.42
CA CYS A 256 17.31 -13.29 23.78
C CYS A 256 17.42 -14.81 24.03
N ASP A 257 17.64 -15.61 22.98
CA ASP A 257 17.79 -17.06 23.07
C ASP A 257 19.21 -17.50 23.51
N GLY A 258 20.17 -16.56 23.54
CA GLY A 258 21.56 -16.75 23.94
C GLY A 258 22.53 -17.02 22.80
N ALA A 259 22.06 -17.04 21.56
CA ALA A 259 22.84 -16.90 20.35
C ALA A 259 22.90 -15.42 19.93
N THR A 260 23.52 -15.12 18.80
CA THR A 260 23.73 -13.74 18.36
C THR A 260 23.82 -13.78 16.85
N ASP A 261 22.89 -13.10 16.19
CA ASP A 261 22.72 -13.05 14.74
C ASP A 261 22.62 -14.43 14.07
N GLU A 262 21.91 -15.38 14.69
CA GLU A 262 21.67 -16.72 14.15
C GLU A 262 20.61 -16.75 13.06
N GLU A 263 20.74 -17.72 12.14
CA GLU A 263 19.81 -17.97 11.03
C GLU A 263 19.55 -16.79 10.07
N ILE A 264 20.21 -15.64 10.27
CA ILE A 264 20.11 -14.48 9.38
C ILE A 264 20.94 -14.70 8.11
N VAL A 265 20.24 -14.71 6.97
CA VAL A 265 20.82 -14.80 5.64
C VAL A 265 20.38 -13.62 4.77
N ARG A 266 21.24 -13.19 3.83
CA ARG A 266 20.85 -12.21 2.81
C ARG A 266 21.47 -12.51 1.46
N ASP A 267 20.88 -11.94 0.42
CA ASP A 267 21.44 -11.94 -0.92
C ASP A 267 22.82 -11.27 -0.97
N CYS A 268 23.76 -11.95 -1.63
CA CYS A 268 25.08 -11.43 -1.95
C CYS A 268 25.35 -11.58 -3.45
N ARG A 269 26.32 -10.83 -3.98
CA ARG A 269 26.73 -10.94 -5.39
C ARG A 269 28.22 -10.81 -5.56
N ASN A 270 28.75 -11.55 -6.53
CA ASN A 270 30.12 -11.37 -7.00
C ASN A 270 30.15 -11.18 -8.53
N ALA A 271 31.35 -11.17 -9.12
CA ALA A 271 31.53 -10.96 -10.55
C ALA A 271 30.88 -12.04 -11.44
N CYS A 272 30.59 -13.23 -10.88
CA CYS A 272 30.11 -14.39 -11.61
C CYS A 272 28.64 -14.73 -11.36
N GLY A 273 28.03 -14.27 -10.26
CA GLY A 273 26.62 -14.51 -10.00
C GLY A 273 26.09 -13.96 -8.69
N ARG A 274 24.87 -14.38 -8.33
CA ARG A 274 24.27 -14.18 -7.02
C ARG A 274 24.60 -15.37 -6.12
N GLY A 275 24.56 -15.14 -4.83
CA GLY A 275 24.58 -16.16 -3.79
C GLY A 275 23.93 -15.60 -2.54
N ILE A 276 24.15 -16.26 -1.42
CA ILE A 276 23.66 -15.88 -0.10
C ILE A 276 24.86 -15.73 0.82
N GLU A 277 24.86 -14.72 1.66
CA GLU A 277 25.83 -14.57 2.75
C GLU A 277 25.11 -14.63 4.10
N THR A 278 25.78 -15.21 5.09
CA THR A 278 25.25 -15.43 6.44
C THR A 278 25.81 -14.37 7.37
N CYS A 279 24.99 -13.86 8.29
CA CYS A 279 25.48 -12.99 9.35
C CYS A 279 26.14 -13.81 10.46
N ALA A 280 27.21 -13.29 11.05
CA ALA A 280 27.73 -13.75 12.32
C ALA A 280 28.39 -12.57 13.04
N ASP A 281 28.03 -12.34 14.31
CA ASP A 281 28.58 -11.28 15.17
C ASP A 281 28.52 -9.87 14.52
N GLY A 282 27.39 -9.53 13.90
CA GLY A 282 27.12 -8.24 13.24
C GLY A 282 27.86 -8.06 11.91
N ALA A 283 28.41 -9.15 11.35
CA ALA A 283 29.17 -9.13 10.12
C ALA A 283 28.71 -10.19 9.11
N TRP A 284 28.45 -9.74 7.89
CA TRP A 284 28.08 -10.60 6.78
C TRP A 284 29.30 -11.29 6.16
N ALA A 285 29.24 -12.61 5.98
CA ALA A 285 30.33 -13.41 5.45
C ALA A 285 29.86 -14.61 4.61
N ASN A 286 30.80 -15.23 3.88
CA ASN A 286 30.61 -16.48 3.14
C ASN A 286 29.58 -16.41 2.00
N CYS A 287 29.63 -15.34 1.20
CA CYS A 287 28.84 -15.24 -0.02
C CYS A 287 28.99 -16.48 -0.92
N THR A 288 27.92 -17.24 -1.13
CA THR A 288 27.90 -18.47 -1.92
C THR A 288 27.89 -18.24 -3.43
N ALA A 289 28.04 -16.99 -3.88
CA ALA A 289 28.05 -16.65 -5.30
C ALA A 289 29.19 -17.39 -6.02
N PRO A 290 28.99 -17.92 -7.24
CA PRO A 290 29.97 -18.77 -7.92
C PRO A 290 31.34 -18.10 -8.02
N ASP A 291 32.42 -18.80 -7.67
CA ASP A 291 33.77 -18.24 -7.83
C ASP A 291 34.27 -18.30 -9.28
N ASN A 292 33.63 -19.12 -10.12
CA ASN A 292 33.97 -19.25 -11.54
C ASN A 292 32.78 -18.89 -12.44
N CYS A 293 33.07 -18.09 -13.46
CA CYS A 293 32.07 -17.53 -14.39
C CYS A 293 31.83 -18.46 -15.59
N ALA A 294 31.76 -19.78 -15.38
CA ALA A 294 31.59 -20.74 -16.48
C ALA A 294 30.21 -20.60 -17.15
N CYS A 295 30.18 -20.69 -18.49
CA CYS A 295 28.95 -20.71 -19.29
C CYS A 295 28.96 -21.89 -20.26
N ALA A 296 27.77 -22.36 -20.67
CA ALA A 296 27.65 -23.39 -21.69
C ALA A 296 28.03 -22.84 -23.07
N ASP A 297 28.82 -23.58 -23.85
CA ASP A 297 29.21 -23.19 -25.21
C ASP A 297 27.96 -23.05 -26.11
N GLY A 298 27.70 -21.83 -26.57
CA GLY A 298 26.53 -21.50 -27.42
C GLY A 298 25.37 -20.81 -26.70
N ALA A 299 25.55 -20.39 -25.43
CA ALA A 299 24.58 -19.52 -24.77
C ALA A 299 24.45 -18.17 -25.51
N ASP A 300 23.23 -17.70 -25.72
CA ASP A 300 22.93 -16.37 -26.25
C ASP A 300 23.50 -15.27 -25.34
N ASP A 301 23.62 -14.04 -25.87
CA ASP A 301 24.11 -12.88 -25.13
C ASP A 301 23.29 -12.65 -23.84
N ASP A 302 23.97 -12.70 -22.68
CA ASP A 302 23.37 -12.48 -21.37
C ASP A 302 23.16 -10.98 -21.17
N THR A 303 21.90 -10.59 -21.05
CA THR A 303 21.48 -9.19 -20.91
C THR A 303 20.92 -8.98 -19.52
N GLN A 304 21.48 -8.01 -18.80
CA GLN A 304 21.12 -7.70 -17.44
C GLN A 304 20.75 -6.22 -17.32
N ILE A 305 19.66 -5.97 -16.57
CA ILE A 305 19.28 -4.62 -16.16
C ILE A 305 20.35 -4.08 -15.20
N CYS A 306 20.84 -2.88 -15.46
CA CYS A 306 21.86 -2.21 -14.65
C CYS A 306 21.48 -0.75 -14.41
N GLY A 307 21.80 -0.23 -13.23
CA GLY A 307 21.32 1.07 -12.80
C GLY A 307 19.79 1.11 -12.71
N ASP A 308 19.22 2.31 -12.72
CA ASP A 308 17.77 2.51 -12.54
C ASP A 308 16.96 2.21 -13.82
N CYS A 309 17.60 2.20 -15.00
CA CYS A 309 16.93 1.98 -16.29
C CYS A 309 17.87 1.67 -17.48
N GLY A 310 19.07 1.16 -17.22
CA GLY A 310 20.02 0.74 -18.25
C GLY A 310 20.01 -0.76 -18.48
N PHE A 311 20.61 -1.20 -19.59
CA PHE A 311 20.93 -2.59 -19.84
C PHE A 311 22.39 -2.74 -20.21
N ARG A 312 23.01 -3.81 -19.72
CA ARG A 312 24.35 -4.23 -20.13
C ARG A 312 24.30 -5.66 -20.62
N THR A 313 25.17 -5.95 -21.57
CA THR A 313 25.21 -7.25 -22.23
C THR A 313 26.61 -7.83 -22.12
N ARG A 314 26.71 -9.15 -22.00
CA ARG A 314 27.97 -9.89 -22.13
C ARG A 314 27.76 -11.14 -22.98
N SER A 315 28.79 -11.51 -23.72
CA SER A 315 28.75 -12.67 -24.62
C SER A 315 29.55 -13.83 -24.04
N CYS A 316 29.06 -15.05 -24.21
CA CYS A 316 29.79 -16.27 -23.86
C CYS A 316 30.76 -16.62 -25.00
N SER A 317 32.03 -16.81 -24.69
CA SER A 317 33.07 -17.16 -25.68
C SER A 317 34.03 -18.19 -25.08
N GLY A 318 34.02 -19.41 -25.62
CA GLY A 318 34.90 -20.50 -25.19
C GLY A 318 34.63 -20.98 -23.76
N GLY A 319 33.36 -21.18 -23.41
CA GLY A 319 32.90 -21.66 -22.10
C GLY A 319 33.03 -20.66 -20.95
N MET A 320 33.37 -19.39 -21.23
CA MET A 320 33.48 -18.33 -20.22
C MET A 320 32.73 -17.07 -20.67
N TRP A 321 32.01 -16.46 -19.73
CA TRP A 321 31.40 -15.16 -19.95
C TRP A 321 32.49 -14.10 -20.13
N GLY A 322 32.36 -13.28 -21.18
CA GLY A 322 33.14 -12.06 -21.30
C GLY A 322 32.83 -11.06 -20.18
N ALA A 323 33.66 -10.02 -20.06
CA ALA A 323 33.36 -8.91 -19.16
C ALA A 323 32.02 -8.28 -19.54
N TRP A 324 31.25 -7.87 -18.53
CA TRP A 324 30.06 -7.04 -18.74
C TRP A 324 30.41 -5.79 -19.55
N GLY A 325 29.64 -5.52 -20.59
CA GLY A 325 29.67 -4.22 -21.25
C GLY A 325 29.32 -3.09 -20.28
N ASP A 326 29.69 -1.86 -20.63
CA ASP A 326 29.24 -0.67 -19.90
C ASP A 326 27.71 -0.62 -19.89
N CYS A 327 27.14 -0.06 -18.81
CA CYS A 327 25.69 0.11 -18.72
C CYS A 327 25.24 1.09 -19.80
N ALA A 328 24.52 0.60 -20.81
CA ALA A 328 24.05 1.42 -21.91
C ALA A 328 22.77 2.12 -21.48
N GLU A 329 22.79 3.46 -21.48
CA GLU A 329 21.63 4.32 -21.18
C GLU A 329 21.21 5.15 -22.41
N PRO A 330 20.83 4.53 -23.54
CA PRO A 330 20.62 5.27 -24.78
C PRO A 330 19.42 6.24 -24.76
N GLU A 331 18.53 6.14 -23.76
CA GLU A 331 17.24 6.86 -23.76
C GLU A 331 16.89 7.55 -22.43
N ARG A 332 17.79 7.58 -21.44
CA ARG A 332 17.53 8.19 -20.12
C ARG A 332 17.39 9.71 -20.24
N GLN A 333 16.20 10.21 -19.96
CA GLN A 333 15.91 11.65 -19.89
C GLN A 333 15.74 12.16 -18.46
N CYS A 334 15.43 11.25 -17.52
CA CYS A 334 15.15 11.52 -16.11
C CYS A 334 15.19 10.23 -15.28
N ASP A 335 15.19 10.37 -13.95
CA ASP A 335 15.15 9.26 -13.00
C ASP A 335 13.70 8.86 -12.70
N PRO A 336 13.37 7.55 -12.55
CA PRO A 336 12.01 7.11 -12.31
C PRO A 336 11.40 7.77 -11.07
N GLY A 337 10.15 8.23 -11.20
CA GLY A 337 9.46 8.93 -10.11
C GLY A 337 9.82 10.40 -9.94
N ALA A 338 10.90 10.89 -10.55
CA ALA A 338 11.26 12.31 -10.52
C ALA A 338 10.13 13.19 -11.08
N VAL A 339 9.95 14.36 -10.48
CA VAL A 339 8.93 15.33 -10.87
C VAL A 339 9.62 16.59 -11.38
N ASP A 340 9.27 17.00 -12.61
CA ASP A 340 9.73 18.25 -13.22
C ASP A 340 8.58 19.26 -13.20
N SER A 341 8.90 20.48 -12.75
CA SER A 341 7.95 21.58 -12.64
C SER A 341 8.33 22.68 -13.61
N GLY A 342 7.40 23.01 -14.51
CA GLY A 342 7.58 24.05 -15.52
C GLY A 342 6.58 25.18 -15.34
N MET A 343 6.98 26.38 -15.74
CA MET A 343 6.06 27.52 -15.87
C MET A 343 5.20 27.36 -17.14
N CYS A 344 3.98 27.87 -17.09
CA CYS A 344 3.08 27.93 -18.23
C CYS A 344 2.11 29.12 -18.09
N GLY A 345 1.60 29.62 -19.22
CA GLY A 345 0.57 30.67 -19.19
C GLY A 345 1.01 31.96 -18.50
N ASN A 346 0.04 32.65 -17.89
CA ASN A 346 0.24 33.86 -17.09
C ASN A 346 0.59 33.48 -15.63
N CYS A 347 1.85 33.16 -15.32
CA CYS A 347 2.32 32.68 -13.99
C CYS A 347 1.71 31.35 -13.51
N GLY A 348 1.12 30.57 -14.40
CA GLY A 348 0.67 29.23 -14.07
C GLY A 348 1.85 28.26 -13.88
N SER A 349 1.58 27.16 -13.18
CA SER A 349 2.50 26.05 -13.04
C SER A 349 1.92 24.78 -13.65
N ARG A 350 2.79 23.95 -14.20
CA ARG A 350 2.48 22.61 -14.67
C ARG A 350 3.57 21.65 -14.23
N ARG A 351 3.22 20.38 -14.11
CA ARG A 351 4.14 19.32 -13.69
C ARG A 351 4.08 18.16 -14.66
N ARG A 352 5.15 17.37 -14.71
CA ARG A 352 5.19 16.05 -15.35
C ARG A 352 6.04 15.12 -14.51
N ARG A 353 5.73 13.83 -14.55
CA ARG A 353 6.45 12.79 -13.81
C ARG A 353 7.22 11.91 -14.79
N CYS A 354 8.42 11.49 -14.39
CA CYS A 354 9.21 10.51 -15.13
C CYS A 354 8.63 9.11 -14.91
N GLY A 355 8.34 8.38 -16.00
CA GLY A 355 7.89 6.99 -15.93
C GLY A 355 9.03 6.01 -15.64
N SER A 356 8.69 4.74 -15.40
CA SER A 356 9.66 3.65 -15.19
C SER A 356 10.57 3.38 -16.40
N GLU A 357 10.19 3.86 -17.58
CA GLU A 357 11.04 3.85 -18.78
C GLU A 357 12.06 5.00 -18.84
N CYS A 358 12.26 5.76 -17.74
CA CYS A 358 13.18 6.90 -17.66
C CYS A 358 12.93 8.00 -18.71
N ARG A 359 11.66 8.19 -19.05
CA ARG A 359 11.17 9.22 -19.97
C ARG A 359 10.14 10.11 -19.28
N TRP A 360 10.19 11.39 -19.59
CA TRP A 360 9.19 12.35 -19.12
C TRP A 360 7.82 12.05 -19.71
N GLY A 361 6.81 11.89 -18.86
CA GLY A 361 5.41 11.86 -19.29
C GLY A 361 4.93 13.21 -19.83
N ASP A 362 3.68 13.25 -20.29
CA ASP A 362 3.04 14.48 -20.76
C ASP A 362 2.94 15.53 -19.65
N TRP A 363 3.04 16.80 -20.05
CA TRP A 363 2.81 17.91 -19.12
C TRP A 363 1.35 17.97 -18.70
N SER A 364 1.12 18.20 -17.40
CA SER A 364 -0.20 18.51 -16.88
C SER A 364 -0.78 19.77 -17.54
N ALA A 365 -2.11 19.90 -17.49
CA ALA A 365 -2.76 21.17 -17.78
C ALA A 365 -2.17 22.29 -16.90
N CYS A 366 -2.16 23.51 -17.44
CA CYS A 366 -1.64 24.66 -16.72
C CYS A 366 -2.61 25.05 -15.60
N ALA A 367 -2.11 25.17 -14.36
CA ALA A 367 -2.91 25.55 -13.20
C ALA A 367 -2.44 26.89 -12.61
N GLY A 368 -3.38 27.70 -12.14
CA GLY A 368 -3.09 28.96 -11.45
C GLY A 368 -2.76 30.16 -12.36
N GLU A 369 -3.34 30.23 -13.56
CA GLU A 369 -3.10 31.35 -14.48
C GLU A 369 -3.73 32.67 -13.97
N GLY A 370 -2.95 33.74 -13.99
CA GLY A 370 -3.36 35.11 -13.68
C GLY A 370 -3.92 35.89 -14.88
N THR A 371 -4.37 37.12 -14.61
CA THR A 371 -5.09 37.95 -15.60
C THR A 371 -4.19 38.64 -16.64
N CYS A 372 -2.88 38.66 -16.45
CA CYS A 372 -1.87 39.28 -17.32
C CYS A 372 -0.50 38.60 -17.16
N ALA A 373 0.45 38.78 -18.09
CA ALA A 373 1.79 38.21 -17.96
C ALA A 373 2.74 39.14 -17.18
N PRO A 374 3.75 38.63 -16.44
CA PRO A 374 4.60 39.47 -15.59
C PRO A 374 5.34 40.52 -16.41
N GLY A 375 5.24 41.77 -15.96
CA GLY A 375 5.89 42.89 -16.62
C GLY A 375 5.12 43.50 -17.78
N ASP A 376 3.97 42.95 -18.19
CA ASP A 376 3.06 43.59 -19.14
C ASP A 376 2.65 44.98 -18.63
N GLN A 377 2.58 45.97 -19.52
CA GLN A 377 2.23 47.35 -19.19
C GLN A 377 1.06 47.82 -20.02
N GLU A 378 0.12 48.52 -19.40
CA GLU A 378 -0.92 49.26 -20.09
C GLU A 378 -0.95 50.73 -19.66
N GLN A 379 -1.32 51.59 -20.62
CA GLN A 379 -1.30 53.05 -20.49
C GLN A 379 -2.60 53.65 -21.00
N GLU A 380 -3.06 54.69 -20.30
CA GLU A 380 -4.20 55.49 -20.74
C GLU A 380 -4.00 56.99 -20.44
N THR A 381 -4.72 57.83 -21.19
CA THR A 381 -4.66 59.28 -21.06
C THR A 381 -5.56 59.77 -19.93
N CYS A 382 -5.06 60.77 -19.20
CA CYS A 382 -5.74 61.31 -18.02
C CYS A 382 -6.81 62.35 -18.34
N GLY A 383 -7.82 62.01 -19.16
CA GLY A 383 -9.02 62.85 -19.35
C GLY A 383 -8.75 64.37 -19.50
N ASP A 384 -9.40 65.19 -18.66
CA ASP A 384 -9.38 66.67 -18.70
C ASP A 384 -8.14 67.35 -18.06
N THR A 385 -7.10 66.59 -17.70
CA THR A 385 -5.81 67.12 -17.21
C THR A 385 -4.63 66.61 -18.04
N CYS A 386 -3.57 67.40 -18.13
CA CYS A 386 -2.38 67.00 -18.86
C CYS A 386 -1.65 65.86 -18.13
N GLY A 387 -1.59 64.67 -18.75
CA GLY A 387 -0.78 63.54 -18.27
C GLY A 387 -1.19 62.19 -18.84
N GLU A 388 -0.33 61.20 -18.63
CA GLU A 388 -0.60 59.77 -18.87
C GLU A 388 -0.50 59.03 -17.52
N ARG A 389 -1.23 57.92 -17.38
CA ARG A 389 -1.05 56.98 -16.27
C ARG A 389 -0.86 55.57 -16.80
N SER A 390 -0.11 54.78 -16.04
CA SER A 390 0.29 53.43 -16.41
C SER A 390 0.12 52.47 -15.23
N ARG A 391 -0.13 51.20 -15.51
CA ARG A 391 0.01 50.11 -14.56
C ARG A 391 0.79 48.96 -15.17
N GLN A 392 1.45 48.19 -14.32
CA GLN A 392 2.25 47.05 -14.72
C GLN A 392 1.76 45.80 -13.99
N CYS A 393 1.72 44.68 -14.71
CA CYS A 393 1.39 43.39 -14.15
C CYS A 393 2.54 42.90 -13.25
N ASP A 394 2.21 42.49 -12.03
CA ASP A 394 3.19 42.05 -11.04
C ASP A 394 3.68 40.61 -11.28
N MET A 395 4.62 40.16 -10.43
CA MET A 395 5.16 38.79 -10.50
C MET A 395 4.17 37.71 -10.04
N ALA A 396 3.01 38.10 -9.51
CA ALA A 396 1.88 37.22 -9.21
C ALA A 396 0.83 37.23 -10.34
N CYS A 397 1.14 37.84 -11.49
CA CYS A 397 0.27 37.93 -12.66
C CYS A 397 -1.07 38.65 -12.41
N GLN A 398 -1.04 39.66 -11.54
CA GLN A 398 -2.16 40.57 -11.30
C GLN A 398 -1.79 42.00 -11.70
N TRP A 399 -2.77 42.74 -12.22
CA TRP A 399 -2.58 44.15 -12.52
C TRP A 399 -2.44 44.95 -11.23
N ALA A 400 -1.31 45.65 -11.08
CA ALA A 400 -1.18 46.65 -10.02
C ALA A 400 -2.21 47.78 -10.19
N ASP A 401 -2.42 48.53 -9.11
CA ASP A 401 -3.22 49.76 -9.18
C ASP A 401 -2.61 50.75 -10.19
N TRP A 402 -3.48 51.54 -10.83
CA TRP A 402 -3.06 52.59 -11.74
C TRP A 402 -2.17 53.63 -11.04
N SER A 403 -1.05 53.97 -11.67
CA SER A 403 -0.23 55.09 -11.19
C SER A 403 -1.02 56.40 -11.19
N ALA A 404 -0.62 57.33 -10.33
CA ALA A 404 -1.17 58.68 -10.35
C ALA A 404 -0.84 59.34 -11.71
N CYS A 405 -1.78 60.12 -12.26
CA CYS A 405 -1.56 60.86 -13.49
C CYS A 405 -0.35 61.78 -13.38
N GLY A 406 0.72 61.48 -14.12
CA GLY A 406 2.00 62.17 -13.99
C GLY A 406 2.93 61.92 -15.17
N GLY A 407 3.19 62.98 -15.95
CA GLY A 407 4.25 63.03 -16.96
C GLY A 407 5.37 63.96 -16.48
N ALA A 408 6.43 63.41 -15.91
CA ALA A 408 7.63 64.17 -15.56
C ALA A 408 8.67 64.03 -16.68
N GLY A 409 8.63 64.99 -17.60
CA GLY A 409 9.61 65.13 -18.68
C GLY A 409 10.04 66.58 -18.91
N GLY A 410 10.25 67.35 -17.83
CA GLY A 410 10.99 68.62 -17.88
C GLY A 410 10.25 69.84 -17.35
N ILE A 411 10.45 70.13 -16.06
CA ILE A 411 10.38 71.42 -15.36
C ILE A 411 9.40 72.48 -15.93
N GLY A 412 8.25 72.62 -15.29
CA GLY A 412 7.79 73.95 -14.93
C GLY A 412 6.31 74.10 -14.62
N CYS A 413 6.12 74.99 -13.64
CA CYS A 413 4.94 75.63 -13.10
C CYS A 413 3.73 75.89 -14.01
N THR A 414 2.64 76.31 -13.37
CA THR A 414 1.44 76.81 -14.04
C THR A 414 1.69 78.22 -14.58
N PRO A 415 1.26 78.54 -15.82
CA PRO A 415 1.40 79.89 -16.37
C PRO A 415 0.83 80.97 -15.46
N GLY A 416 1.68 81.91 -15.04
CA GLY A 416 1.33 83.01 -14.13
C GLY A 416 1.86 82.89 -12.70
N ASP A 417 2.35 81.71 -12.28
CA ASP A 417 2.90 81.50 -10.92
C ASP A 417 4.17 82.35 -10.68
N VAL A 418 4.36 82.81 -9.43
CA VAL A 418 5.54 83.59 -8.98
C VAL A 418 6.17 82.93 -7.78
N GLU A 419 7.49 82.79 -7.80
CA GLU A 419 8.28 82.18 -6.73
C GLU A 419 9.23 83.24 -6.13
N GLU A 420 9.17 83.44 -4.82
CA GLU A 420 10.07 84.29 -4.05
C GLU A 420 10.97 83.44 -3.15
N GLN A 421 12.27 83.71 -3.19
CA GLN A 421 13.28 82.99 -2.41
C GLN A 421 14.14 83.99 -1.62
N ALA A 422 14.28 83.72 -0.32
CA ALA A 422 15.17 84.47 0.55
C ALA A 422 16.64 84.26 0.16
N CYS A 423 17.45 85.30 0.27
CA CYS A 423 18.88 85.25 0.01
C CYS A 423 19.63 86.28 0.89
N GLY A 424 20.74 85.88 1.50
CA GLY A 424 21.55 86.79 2.35
C GLY A 424 20.92 87.18 3.70
N ASN A 425 21.54 88.15 4.39
CA ASN A 425 21.11 88.66 5.70
C ASN A 425 19.79 89.47 5.61
N CYS A 426 18.62 88.84 5.52
CA CYS A 426 17.29 89.47 5.26
C CYS A 426 17.02 89.94 3.81
N GLY A 427 17.78 89.53 2.79
CA GLY A 427 17.46 89.86 1.38
C GLY A 427 16.48 88.89 0.71
N THR A 428 15.86 89.29 -0.40
CA THR A 428 14.95 88.43 -1.20
C THR A 428 15.17 88.58 -2.71
N ARG A 429 14.88 87.51 -3.48
CA ARG A 429 14.88 87.49 -4.95
C ARG A 429 13.69 86.70 -5.51
N ARG A 430 13.25 86.99 -6.74
CA ARG A 430 12.01 86.42 -7.34
C ARG A 430 12.15 85.96 -8.79
N ARG A 431 11.30 85.03 -9.24
CA ARG A 431 11.08 84.62 -10.64
C ARG A 431 9.60 84.29 -10.95
N ARG A 432 9.21 84.24 -12.24
CA ARG A 432 7.82 83.99 -12.70
C ARG A 432 7.77 82.91 -13.80
N CYS A 433 6.67 82.17 -13.84
CA CYS A 433 6.38 81.13 -14.83
C CYS A 433 5.82 81.68 -16.14
N GLY A 434 6.30 81.16 -17.29
CA GLY A 434 5.80 81.46 -18.63
C GLY A 434 4.64 80.57 -19.11
N ASP A 435 4.03 80.92 -20.25
CA ASP A 435 2.89 80.20 -20.85
C ASP A 435 3.27 78.86 -21.51
N ASP A 436 4.56 78.56 -21.59
CA ASP A 436 5.17 77.31 -22.05
C ASP A 436 5.47 76.34 -20.89
N CYS A 437 4.90 76.59 -19.71
CA CYS A 437 5.08 75.82 -18.49
C CYS A 437 6.56 75.67 -18.10
N ALA A 438 7.33 76.76 -18.17
CA ALA A 438 8.73 76.83 -17.74
C ALA A 438 9.00 78.08 -16.85
N TRP A 439 9.82 77.92 -15.80
CA TRP A 439 10.24 79.01 -14.91
C TRP A 439 11.32 79.88 -15.54
N GLN A 440 11.19 81.21 -15.45
CA GLN A 440 12.27 82.15 -15.82
C GLN A 440 13.41 82.17 -14.77
N ASP A 441 14.56 82.77 -15.09
CA ASP A 441 15.68 82.91 -14.14
C ASP A 441 15.34 83.85 -12.95
N TYR A 442 15.94 83.57 -11.77
CA TYR A 442 15.82 84.42 -10.57
C TYR A 442 16.59 85.74 -10.71
N GLY A 443 16.01 86.86 -10.23
CA GLY A 443 16.68 88.16 -10.13
C GLY A 443 17.80 88.24 -9.09
N ALA A 444 18.53 89.38 -9.06
CA ALA A 444 19.59 89.65 -8.07
C ALA A 444 19.02 89.87 -6.65
N CYS A 445 19.86 89.64 -5.64
CA CYS A 445 19.48 89.74 -4.22
C CYS A 445 19.68 91.16 -3.68
N GLU A 446 18.68 91.74 -2.99
CA GLU A 446 18.73 93.10 -2.44
C GLU A 446 18.33 93.13 -0.95
N GLY A 447 19.02 93.94 -0.12
CA GLY A 447 18.58 94.33 1.24
C GLY A 447 19.21 93.65 2.48
N GLU A 448 20.54 93.55 2.60
CA GLU A 448 21.22 92.80 3.69
C GLU A 448 21.50 93.59 5.01
N GLY A 449 21.27 92.97 6.18
CA GLY A 449 21.50 93.45 7.57
C GLY A 449 22.61 92.72 8.37
N VAL A 450 22.70 92.92 9.70
CA VAL A 450 23.88 92.56 10.56
C VAL A 450 23.77 91.29 11.44
N CYS A 451 22.60 90.65 11.56
CA CYS A 451 22.41 89.28 12.08
C CYS A 451 21.22 88.62 11.36
N ALA A 452 21.09 87.29 11.32
CA ALA A 452 19.94 86.65 10.67
C ALA A 452 18.73 86.58 11.62
N PRO A 453 17.49 86.83 11.17
CA PRO A 453 16.30 86.69 12.00
C PRO A 453 16.17 85.27 12.53
N GLY A 454 15.97 85.15 13.84
CA GLY A 454 15.95 83.85 14.51
C GLY A 454 17.29 83.40 15.10
N ASP A 455 18.40 84.10 14.86
CA ASP A 455 19.64 83.85 15.61
C ASP A 455 19.42 84.11 17.11
N GLU A 456 19.96 83.26 17.98
CA GLU A 456 19.78 83.34 19.44
C GLU A 456 21.09 83.55 20.21
N ASP A 457 21.05 84.33 21.28
CA ASP A 457 22.15 84.53 22.24
C ASP A 457 21.62 84.37 23.67
N ALA A 458 22.32 83.61 24.52
CA ALA A 458 21.81 83.12 25.81
C ALA A 458 22.77 83.39 26.98
N ARG A 459 22.21 83.73 28.15
CA ARG A 459 22.95 83.81 29.42
C ARG A 459 22.19 83.12 30.57
N ALA A 460 22.90 82.48 31.49
CA ALA A 460 22.29 81.71 32.57
C ALA A 460 21.69 82.57 33.71
N CYS A 461 20.58 82.11 34.29
CA CYS A 461 19.94 82.65 35.50
C CYS A 461 19.27 81.53 36.32
N GLY A 462 19.65 81.33 37.59
CA GLY A 462 19.01 80.32 38.48
C GLY A 462 19.34 78.84 38.16
N ASN A 463 18.79 77.91 38.96
CA ASN A 463 18.98 76.47 38.78
C ASN A 463 18.21 75.98 37.53
N CYS A 464 18.94 75.55 36.50
CA CYS A 464 18.44 75.10 35.19
C CYS A 464 17.59 76.13 34.41
N SER A 465 17.95 77.42 34.40
CA SER A 465 17.25 78.41 33.55
C SER A 465 18.20 79.40 32.87
N ALA A 466 17.79 79.93 31.72
CA ALA A 466 18.54 80.91 30.93
C ALA A 466 17.63 82.03 30.41
N GLN A 467 18.18 83.25 30.36
CA GLN A 467 17.59 84.36 29.60
C GLN A 467 18.15 84.28 28.18
N VAL A 468 17.26 84.22 27.19
CA VAL A 468 17.60 84.22 25.76
C VAL A 468 17.14 85.55 25.15
N ARG A 469 17.90 86.03 24.17
CA ARG A 469 17.46 87.09 23.24
C ARG A 469 17.58 86.57 21.81
N THR A 470 16.62 86.95 20.97
CA THR A 470 16.55 86.53 19.57
C THR A 470 16.72 87.74 18.66
N CYS A 471 17.49 87.58 17.58
CA CYS A 471 17.61 88.57 16.51
C CYS A 471 16.24 88.68 15.81
N ASN A 472 15.68 89.88 15.78
CA ASN A 472 14.33 90.13 15.28
C ASN A 472 14.28 90.13 13.74
N ASP A 473 13.07 90.16 13.18
CA ASP A 473 12.80 90.16 11.73
C ASP A 473 13.29 91.42 10.98
N GLN A 474 13.91 92.36 11.69
CA GLN A 474 14.61 93.52 11.14
C GLN A 474 16.13 93.32 11.16
N CYS A 475 16.62 92.09 11.34
CA CYS A 475 18.04 91.75 11.40
C CYS A 475 18.81 92.50 12.52
N GLN A 476 18.19 92.68 13.70
CA GLN A 476 18.78 93.34 14.90
C GLN A 476 18.53 92.55 16.20
N TRP A 477 19.51 92.52 17.11
CA TRP A 477 19.37 91.87 18.43
C TRP A 477 18.42 92.60 19.39
N GLY A 478 17.44 91.89 19.96
CA GLY A 478 16.57 92.40 21.04
C GLY A 478 17.23 92.43 22.42
N GLY A 479 16.48 92.84 23.45
CA GLY A 479 16.87 92.70 24.86
C GLY A 479 16.66 91.27 25.38
N PHE A 480 17.41 90.87 26.41
CA PHE A 480 17.22 89.57 27.10
C PHE A 480 15.87 89.52 27.83
N GLY A 481 15.09 88.45 27.62
CA GLY A 481 13.77 88.24 28.24
C GLY A 481 13.82 87.88 29.74
N GLU A 482 12.65 87.65 30.35
CA GLU A 482 12.55 87.11 31.71
C GLU A 482 13.07 85.67 31.78
N CYS A 483 13.52 85.23 32.95
CA CYS A 483 14.07 83.89 33.16
C CYS A 483 12.95 82.85 32.96
N GLY A 484 13.05 82.02 31.92
CA GLY A 484 12.00 81.06 31.53
C GLY A 484 11.78 79.94 32.57
N GLY A 485 10.56 79.43 32.65
CA GLY A 485 10.16 78.35 33.57
C GLY A 485 11.06 77.12 33.43
N GLY A 486 11.47 76.54 34.56
CA GLY A 486 12.49 75.50 34.69
C GLY A 486 12.25 74.21 33.91
N GLY A 487 13.26 73.33 33.93
CA GLY A 487 13.34 72.10 33.14
C GLY A 487 12.17 71.12 33.31
N GLN A 488 12.14 70.09 32.45
CA GLN A 488 11.04 69.15 32.28
C GLN A 488 10.70 68.32 33.54
N CYS A 489 11.63 68.25 34.48
CA CYS A 489 11.57 67.52 35.74
C CYS A 489 12.57 68.09 36.74
N GLN A 490 12.46 67.72 38.01
CA GLN A 490 13.46 68.04 39.03
C GLN A 490 14.56 66.97 39.05
N PRO A 491 15.85 67.35 39.22
CA PRO A 491 16.93 66.38 39.34
C PRO A 491 16.65 65.34 40.43
N GLY A 492 16.72 64.05 40.06
CA GLY A 492 16.38 62.91 40.92
C GLY A 492 14.91 62.45 40.84
N ASP A 493 14.05 63.12 40.07
CA ASP A 493 12.71 62.62 39.76
C ASP A 493 12.80 61.32 38.96
N VAL A 494 11.82 60.45 39.16
CA VAL A 494 11.75 59.12 38.55
C VAL A 494 10.43 58.95 37.81
N ASP A 495 10.50 58.45 36.58
CA ASP A 495 9.34 58.12 35.74
C ASP A 495 9.42 56.65 35.30
N GLU A 496 8.31 55.93 35.41
CA GLU A 496 8.19 54.51 35.10
C GLU A 496 7.08 54.27 34.07
N GLN A 497 7.38 53.45 33.06
CA GLN A 497 6.43 53.05 32.01
C GLN A 497 6.38 51.54 31.86
N ALA A 498 5.18 51.04 31.53
CA ALA A 498 4.96 49.64 31.18
C ALA A 498 5.58 49.30 29.82
N CYS A 499 6.05 48.06 29.70
CA CYS A 499 6.53 47.42 28.48
C CYS A 499 5.54 46.33 28.02
N GLY A 500 5.60 45.91 26.76
CA GLY A 500 4.64 44.95 26.15
C GLY A 500 4.49 43.61 26.88
N ASN A 501 5.56 43.07 27.46
CA ASN A 501 5.55 41.74 28.11
C ASN A 501 5.51 41.84 29.65
N CYS A 502 4.60 42.63 30.22
CA CYS A 502 4.45 42.88 31.67
C CYS A 502 5.70 43.45 32.38
N GLY A 503 6.75 43.83 31.64
CA GLY A 503 7.94 44.47 32.19
C GLY A 503 7.71 45.96 32.44
N THR A 504 8.64 46.57 33.17
CA THR A 504 8.68 48.03 33.36
C THR A 504 10.04 48.58 32.94
N ARG A 505 10.04 49.83 32.47
CA ARG A 505 11.26 50.59 32.21
C ARG A 505 11.21 51.91 32.97
N ARG A 506 12.36 52.30 33.50
CA ARG A 506 12.53 53.47 34.36
C ARG A 506 13.47 54.49 33.70
N ARG A 507 13.22 55.78 33.92
CA ARG A 507 14.17 56.86 33.67
C ARG A 507 14.25 57.78 34.89
N GLU A 508 15.38 58.45 35.03
CA GLU A 508 15.66 59.39 36.11
C GLU A 508 16.02 60.75 35.51
N CYS A 509 15.57 61.83 36.14
CA CYS A 509 15.83 63.19 35.71
C CYS A 509 17.26 63.59 36.07
N GLY A 510 18.03 64.04 35.09
CA GLY A 510 19.41 64.49 35.27
C GLY A 510 19.52 65.86 35.95
N ASP A 511 20.74 66.21 36.35
CA ASP A 511 21.06 67.52 36.97
C ASP A 511 20.86 68.71 36.02
N ASP A 512 20.71 68.45 34.71
CA ASP A 512 20.34 69.40 33.66
C ASP A 512 18.82 69.61 33.55
N CYS A 513 18.04 68.99 34.45
CA CYS A 513 16.60 69.07 34.51
C CYS A 513 15.90 68.54 33.23
N ILE A 514 16.52 67.55 32.58
CA ILE A 514 16.00 66.82 31.42
C ILE A 514 15.88 65.34 31.80
N TRP A 515 14.80 64.70 31.36
CA TRP A 515 14.63 63.26 31.52
C TRP A 515 15.71 62.51 30.75
N ALA A 516 16.44 61.60 31.41
CA ALA A 516 17.28 60.64 30.70
C ALA A 516 16.43 59.75 29.77
N ALA A 517 17.07 59.10 28.80
CA ALA A 517 16.40 58.08 28.01
C ALA A 517 15.91 56.94 28.93
N PHE A 518 14.76 56.35 28.61
CA PHE A 518 14.29 55.14 29.32
C PHE A 518 15.34 54.04 29.21
N GLY A 519 15.63 53.39 30.35
CA GLY A 519 16.45 52.19 30.38
C GLY A 519 15.80 51.01 29.64
N SER A 520 16.54 49.90 29.53
CA SER A 520 15.97 48.64 29.01
C SER A 520 14.83 48.15 29.91
N CYS A 521 13.85 47.48 29.30
CA CYS A 521 12.76 46.86 30.06
C CYS A 521 13.32 45.78 30.99
N GLN A 522 12.90 45.81 32.25
CA GLN A 522 13.28 44.85 33.28
C GLN A 522 12.03 44.05 33.69
N GLY A 523 12.21 42.78 34.10
CA GLY A 523 11.11 41.92 34.54
C GLY A 523 10.13 41.49 33.44
N GLN A 524 10.58 41.35 32.19
CA GLN A 524 9.73 40.91 31.08
C GLN A 524 9.38 39.42 31.21
N GLY A 525 8.11 39.09 30.94
CA GLY A 525 7.65 37.71 30.72
C GLY A 525 7.95 37.20 29.31
N THR A 526 7.59 35.95 29.04
CA THR A 526 7.86 35.26 27.77
C THR A 526 6.96 35.70 26.61
N CYS A 527 5.85 36.40 26.89
CA CYS A 527 4.87 36.88 25.90
C CYS A 527 4.12 38.12 26.40
N ALA A 528 3.39 38.83 25.54
CA ALA A 528 2.50 39.93 25.93
C ALA A 528 1.08 39.42 26.21
N PRO A 529 0.33 40.00 27.17
CA PRO A 529 -1.01 39.52 27.51
C PRO A 529 -1.95 39.60 26.31
N GLY A 530 -2.60 38.47 25.98
CA GLY A 530 -3.48 38.35 24.83
C GLY A 530 -2.80 37.91 23.53
N ASP A 531 -1.46 37.75 23.51
CA ASP A 531 -0.79 37.09 22.38
C ASP A 531 -1.32 35.66 22.20
N VAL A 532 -1.38 35.21 20.96
CA VAL A 532 -1.76 33.85 20.57
C VAL A 532 -0.59 33.21 19.84
N ASP A 533 -0.23 31.99 20.26
CA ASP A 533 0.78 31.16 19.62
C ASP A 533 0.08 29.93 19.01
N GLU A 534 0.31 29.70 17.73
CA GLU A 534 -0.27 28.61 16.94
C GLU A 534 0.86 27.63 16.59
N GLN A 535 0.69 26.36 16.98
CA GLN A 535 1.64 25.30 16.67
C GLN A 535 0.94 24.21 15.86
N GLY A 536 1.60 23.75 14.80
CA GLY A 536 1.15 22.58 14.05
C GLY A 536 1.22 21.33 14.92
N CYS A 537 0.27 20.41 14.72
CA CYS A 537 0.17 19.14 15.42
C CYS A 537 -0.49 18.09 14.51
N GLY A 538 -0.30 16.81 14.79
CA GLY A 538 -0.74 15.72 13.90
C GLY A 538 0.30 15.37 12.83
N SER A 539 -0.05 14.41 11.96
CA SER A 539 0.78 13.93 10.85
C SER A 539 0.19 14.34 9.49
N ASP A 540 1.01 14.35 8.45
CA ASP A 540 0.60 14.49 7.03
C ASP A 540 1.05 13.25 6.24
N VAL A 541 1.07 12.11 6.94
CA VAL A 541 1.41 10.78 6.45
C VAL A 541 0.09 10.04 6.29
N GLY A 542 -0.07 9.33 5.18
CA GLY A 542 -1.32 8.64 4.85
C GLY A 542 -2.53 9.56 4.73
N GLU A 543 -3.64 9.12 5.31
CA GLU A 543 -4.92 9.84 5.36
C GLU A 543 -5.01 10.82 6.54
N CYS A 544 -3.98 10.88 7.40
CA CYS A 544 -3.90 11.90 8.44
C CYS A 544 -3.74 13.31 7.86
N ALA A 545 -4.28 14.27 8.61
CA ALA A 545 -4.13 15.68 8.31
C ALA A 545 -3.60 16.43 9.52
N GLN A 546 -2.69 17.37 9.28
CA GLN A 546 -2.21 18.25 10.33
C GLN A 546 -3.30 19.21 10.80
N GLY A 547 -3.36 19.41 12.11
CA GLY A 547 -4.17 20.40 12.79
C GLY A 547 -3.34 21.52 13.40
N VAL A 548 -4.03 22.40 14.12
CA VAL A 548 -3.42 23.51 14.85
C VAL A 548 -3.84 23.48 16.31
N ALA A 549 -2.85 23.52 17.19
CA ALA A 549 -3.02 23.71 18.61
C ALA A 549 -2.67 25.16 18.98
N THR A 550 -3.54 25.80 19.75
CA THR A 550 -3.39 27.22 20.10
C THR A 550 -3.19 27.39 21.60
N ARG A 551 -2.35 28.34 22.01
CA ARG A 551 -2.29 28.84 23.39
C ARG A 551 -2.33 30.36 23.43
N THR A 552 -2.85 30.90 24.53
CA THR A 552 -2.96 32.34 24.75
C THR A 552 -2.12 32.78 25.94
N CYS A 553 -1.47 33.92 25.82
CA CYS A 553 -0.68 34.51 26.91
C CYS A 553 -1.59 35.16 27.96
N ASP A 554 -1.39 34.82 29.23
CA ASP A 554 -2.19 35.32 30.34
C ASP A 554 -1.80 36.73 30.81
N GLY A 555 -2.59 37.28 31.74
CA GLY A 555 -2.33 38.59 32.35
C GLY A 555 -1.08 38.67 33.22
N GLN A 556 -0.38 37.55 33.45
CA GLN A 556 0.89 37.46 34.15
C GLN A 556 2.07 37.23 33.17
N CYS A 557 1.83 37.38 31.86
CA CYS A 557 2.79 37.21 30.78
C CYS A 557 3.42 35.81 30.72
N ARG A 558 2.59 34.79 30.92
CA ARG A 558 2.94 33.38 30.78
C ARG A 558 2.02 32.74 29.76
N TRP A 559 2.58 31.85 28.95
CA TRP A 559 1.79 31.02 28.06
C TRP A 559 0.90 30.08 28.87
N SER A 560 -0.39 30.01 28.52
CA SER A 560 -1.25 28.91 28.97
C SER A 560 -0.77 27.57 28.40
N ALA A 561 -1.27 26.47 28.97
CA ALA A 561 -1.06 25.15 28.40
C ALA A 561 -1.54 25.12 26.94
N LEU A 562 -0.81 24.40 26.09
CA LEU A 562 -1.17 24.24 24.68
C LEU A 562 -2.54 23.54 24.60
N GLY A 563 -3.47 24.13 23.85
CA GLY A 563 -4.81 23.57 23.68
C GLY A 563 -4.80 22.26 22.89
N ALA A 564 -5.95 21.57 22.86
CA ALA A 564 -6.11 20.38 22.01
C ALA A 564 -5.88 20.71 20.53
N CYS A 565 -5.30 19.77 19.80
CA CYS A 565 -5.11 19.88 18.36
C CYS A 565 -6.48 19.94 17.66
N ARG A 566 -6.74 21.01 16.90
CA ARG A 566 -8.00 21.19 16.17
C ARG A 566 -7.76 21.09 14.68
N GLY A 567 -8.65 20.36 13.99
CA GLY A 567 -8.58 20.18 12.54
C GLY A 567 -7.61 19.09 12.11
N ALA A 568 -6.97 18.38 13.05
CA ALA A 568 -6.22 17.19 12.72
C ALA A 568 -7.16 16.01 12.47
N VAL A 569 -6.82 15.18 11.48
CA VAL A 569 -7.29 13.79 11.36
C VAL A 569 -6.20 12.94 12.01
N GLY A 570 -6.58 12.17 13.03
CA GLY A 570 -5.65 11.31 13.77
C GLY A 570 -5.63 9.90 13.19
N PRO A 571 -4.70 9.05 13.65
CA PRO A 571 -4.59 7.68 13.18
C PRO A 571 -5.83 6.87 13.58
N GLU A 572 -6.36 6.10 12.64
CA GLU A 572 -7.39 5.09 12.83
C GLU A 572 -6.80 3.70 12.53
N ASP A 573 -7.43 2.63 13.01
CA ASP A 573 -6.98 1.26 12.67
C ASP A 573 -7.03 1.07 11.15
N GLU A 574 -5.95 0.55 10.57
CA GLU A 574 -5.82 0.48 9.12
C GLU A 574 -6.72 -0.61 8.50
N VAL A 575 -7.26 -0.27 7.34
CA VAL A 575 -8.25 -1.09 6.65
C VAL A 575 -7.54 -1.91 5.58
N CYS A 576 -7.11 -3.10 6.00
CA CYS A 576 -6.48 -4.15 5.20
C CYS A 576 -6.98 -4.23 3.73
N GLY A 577 -6.05 -4.09 2.78
CA GLY A 577 -6.27 -4.24 1.34
C GLY A 577 -6.90 -3.06 0.61
N ASN A 578 -7.09 -1.90 1.27
CA ASN A 578 -7.67 -0.71 0.62
C ASN A 578 -6.61 0.26 0.05
N ARG A 579 -5.31 0.02 0.31
CA ARG A 579 -4.14 0.82 -0.08
C ARG A 579 -4.18 2.27 0.41
N LEU A 580 -4.77 2.49 1.58
CA LEU A 580 -4.76 3.75 2.30
C LEU A 580 -4.03 3.52 3.63
N ASP A 581 -3.24 4.51 4.05
CA ASP A 581 -2.48 4.51 5.29
C ASP A 581 -3.30 5.29 6.32
N GLU A 582 -4.20 4.61 7.03
CA GLU A 582 -5.11 5.24 8.00
C GLU A 582 -4.53 5.41 9.40
N ASP A 583 -3.52 4.63 9.77
CA ASP A 583 -2.84 4.73 11.05
C ASP A 583 -1.59 5.65 11.01
N CYS A 584 -1.28 6.13 9.82
CA CYS A 584 -0.38 7.24 9.54
C CYS A 584 1.08 6.97 9.92
N ASP A 585 1.49 5.71 9.85
CA ASP A 585 2.86 5.27 10.09
C ASP A 585 3.69 5.19 8.80
N GLY A 586 3.03 5.24 7.63
CA GLY A 586 3.64 5.22 6.31
C GLY A 586 3.77 3.83 5.69
N ASP A 587 3.29 2.80 6.38
CA ASP A 587 3.03 1.47 5.87
C ASP A 587 1.61 1.40 5.28
N LEU A 588 1.37 0.42 4.42
CA LEU A 588 0.05 0.11 3.86
C LEU A 588 -0.42 -1.29 4.25
N LEU A 589 0.42 -2.02 4.99
CA LEU A 589 0.27 -3.44 5.34
C LEU A 589 -0.17 -4.32 4.15
N ASP A 590 0.32 -3.98 2.96
CA ASP A 590 0.06 -4.71 1.71
C ASP A 590 0.86 -6.04 1.61
N ASN A 591 1.62 -6.43 2.66
CA ASN A 591 2.35 -7.71 2.82
C ASN A 591 2.87 -7.90 4.26
N PRO A 592 2.00 -8.22 5.24
CA PRO A 592 2.37 -8.19 6.65
C PRO A 592 3.08 -9.45 7.15
N ASP A 593 3.01 -10.58 6.43
CA ASP A 593 3.53 -11.88 6.90
C ASP A 593 4.80 -12.38 6.18
N GLY A 594 5.24 -11.68 5.12
CA GLY A 594 6.49 -11.96 4.42
C GLY A 594 6.46 -13.19 3.50
N PHE A 595 5.29 -13.79 3.26
CA PHE A 595 5.15 -14.89 2.29
C PHE A 595 4.95 -14.40 0.85
N GLU A 596 4.56 -13.13 0.67
CA GLU A 596 4.30 -12.57 -0.64
C GLU A 596 5.57 -12.33 -1.49
N PRO A 597 5.50 -12.46 -2.83
CA PRO A 597 4.28 -12.75 -3.61
C PRO A 597 3.94 -14.25 -3.66
N ASN A 598 2.80 -14.67 -3.14
CA ASN A 598 2.28 -16.04 -3.21
C ASN A 598 0.83 -16.13 -3.71
N ASP A 599 0.27 -15.04 -4.25
CA ASP A 599 -1.04 -14.88 -4.92
C ASP A 599 -1.44 -15.85 -6.07
N SER A 600 -0.55 -16.76 -6.49
CA SER A 600 -0.82 -17.60 -7.65
C SER A 600 -0.14 -18.95 -7.62
N CYS A 601 -0.73 -19.92 -8.32
CA CYS A 601 -0.13 -21.22 -8.61
C CYS A 601 1.31 -21.19 -9.18
N GLY A 602 1.74 -20.06 -9.76
CA GLY A 602 3.09 -19.88 -10.33
C GLY A 602 4.06 -19.13 -9.42
N SER A 603 3.55 -18.49 -8.37
CA SER A 603 4.30 -17.75 -7.37
C SER A 603 4.22 -18.39 -5.98
N CYS A 604 3.64 -19.59 -5.86
CA CYS A 604 3.49 -20.28 -4.59
C CYS A 604 4.78 -20.29 -3.75
N TYR A 605 4.64 -20.02 -2.46
CA TYR A 605 5.77 -20.01 -1.53
C TYR A 605 6.24 -21.45 -1.26
N MET A 606 7.53 -21.71 -1.49
CA MET A 606 8.09 -23.06 -1.39
C MET A 606 8.47 -23.38 0.07
N LEU A 607 7.68 -24.25 0.71
CA LEU A 607 7.86 -24.70 2.09
C LEU A 607 9.14 -25.54 2.23
N ASN A 608 10.20 -24.93 2.76
CA ASN A 608 11.53 -25.52 2.78
C ASN A 608 11.59 -26.73 3.73
N MET A 609 11.67 -27.93 3.17
CA MET A 609 11.78 -29.17 3.93
C MET A 609 13.22 -29.35 4.38
N GLY A 610 13.53 -28.95 5.61
CA GLY A 610 14.74 -29.43 6.27
C GLY A 610 14.69 -30.96 6.36
N GLU A 611 15.81 -31.66 6.16
CA GLU A 611 15.92 -33.13 6.15
C GLU A 611 15.47 -33.84 7.46
N ALA A 612 14.84 -33.14 8.41
CA ALA A 612 14.58 -33.58 9.78
C ALA A 612 13.15 -33.36 10.32
N ASP A 613 12.25 -32.61 9.67
CA ASP A 613 10.89 -32.38 10.19
C ASP A 613 9.78 -32.88 9.24
N PRO A 614 8.99 -33.93 9.62
CA PRO A 614 7.84 -34.40 8.84
C PRO A 614 6.67 -33.43 8.75
N ASN A 615 6.64 -32.41 9.62
CA ASN A 615 5.48 -31.55 9.79
C ASN A 615 5.92 -30.08 9.67
N ILE A 616 5.27 -29.36 8.77
CA ILE A 616 5.49 -27.93 8.58
C ILE A 616 4.29 -27.20 9.15
N PHE A 617 4.51 -26.14 9.92
CA PHE A 617 3.46 -25.19 10.23
C PHE A 617 3.91 -23.80 9.83
N LEU A 618 2.97 -22.99 9.35
CA LEU A 618 3.17 -21.57 9.08
C LEU A 618 1.96 -20.80 9.60
N GLU A 619 2.21 -19.55 9.97
CA GLU A 619 1.20 -18.58 10.38
C GLU A 619 1.27 -17.44 9.35
N ALA A 620 0.17 -17.19 8.66
CA ALA A 620 0.09 -16.26 7.53
C ALA A 620 -1.26 -15.52 7.54
N THR A 621 -1.37 -14.48 6.75
CA THR A 621 -2.50 -13.56 6.68
C THR A 621 -3.15 -13.62 5.30
N ILE A 622 -4.42 -13.24 5.22
CA ILE A 622 -5.02 -12.84 3.93
C ILE A 622 -5.08 -11.32 3.96
N ASP A 623 -4.18 -10.66 3.25
CA ASP A 623 -3.84 -9.25 3.42
C ASP A 623 -4.62 -8.30 2.50
N SER A 624 -5.36 -8.84 1.52
CA SER A 624 -6.21 -8.03 0.65
C SER A 624 -7.46 -8.76 0.15
N TYR A 625 -8.38 -8.04 -0.48
CA TYR A 625 -9.65 -8.60 -0.97
C TYR A 625 -9.47 -9.63 -2.10
N ASP A 626 -8.41 -9.48 -2.89
CA ASP A 626 -8.08 -10.36 -4.01
C ASP A 626 -6.93 -11.33 -3.67
N ASP A 627 -6.42 -11.28 -2.44
CA ASP A 627 -5.34 -12.14 -1.97
C ASP A 627 -5.81 -13.59 -1.79
N VAL A 628 -4.99 -14.49 -2.29
CA VAL A 628 -5.13 -15.93 -2.24
C VAL A 628 -3.73 -16.52 -2.06
N ASP A 629 -3.48 -17.13 -0.91
CA ASP A 629 -2.19 -17.74 -0.64
C ASP A 629 -2.02 -19.07 -1.37
N PHE A 630 -0.88 -19.22 -2.05
CA PHE A 630 -0.44 -20.51 -2.58
C PHE A 630 0.86 -20.96 -1.92
N TYR A 631 0.92 -22.20 -1.44
CA TYR A 631 2.13 -22.82 -0.90
C TYR A 631 2.51 -24.04 -1.71
N CYS A 632 3.80 -24.26 -1.91
CA CYS A 632 4.35 -25.38 -2.65
C CYS A 632 5.20 -26.26 -1.74
N PHE A 633 5.14 -27.58 -1.92
CA PHE A 633 5.95 -28.53 -1.16
C PHE A 633 6.29 -29.76 -2.01
N LEU A 634 7.42 -30.42 -1.73
CA LEU A 634 7.83 -31.66 -2.40
C LEU A 634 7.30 -32.86 -1.63
N GLY A 635 6.52 -33.74 -2.26
CA GLY A 635 6.33 -35.10 -1.72
C GLY A 635 7.57 -35.93 -2.02
N ASP A 636 8.21 -36.56 -1.03
CA ASP A 636 9.35 -37.48 -1.20
C ASP A 636 9.05 -38.82 -0.49
N ASP A 637 8.97 -39.92 -1.24
CA ASP A 637 8.60 -41.25 -0.76
C ASP A 637 9.85 -42.03 -0.30
N GLY A 638 10.45 -41.59 0.80
CA GLY A 638 11.66 -42.23 1.35
C GLY A 638 11.52 -43.72 1.74
N PHE A 639 10.32 -44.32 1.74
CA PHE A 639 10.12 -45.68 2.29
C PHE A 639 8.99 -46.53 1.66
N ASN A 640 9.26 -47.13 0.50
CA ASN A 640 8.37 -48.12 -0.13
C ASN A 640 8.34 -49.48 0.64
N ALA A 641 7.52 -49.60 1.69
CA ALA A 641 7.27 -50.86 2.40
C ALA A 641 5.83 -51.38 2.14
N PRO A 642 5.64 -52.66 1.80
CA PRO A 642 4.31 -53.18 1.47
C PRO A 642 3.36 -53.14 2.67
N GLY A 643 2.34 -52.28 2.59
CA GLY A 643 1.28 -52.12 3.59
C GLY A 643 1.19 -50.74 4.26
N PHE A 644 2.03 -49.79 3.85
CA PHE A 644 1.96 -48.39 4.24
C PHE A 644 1.59 -47.56 2.99
N GLY A 645 0.57 -46.73 3.09
CA GLY A 645 0.33 -45.63 2.15
C GLY A 645 0.65 -44.33 2.88
N GLU A 646 1.19 -43.35 2.18
CA GLU A 646 1.39 -42.00 2.72
C GLU A 646 0.10 -41.19 2.59
N ASP A 647 -0.26 -40.53 3.67
CA ASP A 647 -1.46 -39.68 3.76
C ASP A 647 -0.98 -38.25 3.99
N ILE A 648 -1.19 -37.37 3.00
CA ILE A 648 -0.97 -35.93 3.15
C ILE A 648 -2.12 -35.39 4.00
N VAL A 649 -1.79 -34.79 5.14
CA VAL A 649 -2.76 -34.19 6.06
C VAL A 649 -2.52 -32.70 6.18
N LEU A 650 -3.42 -31.93 5.59
CA LEU A 650 -3.44 -30.47 5.70
C LEU A 650 -4.49 -30.06 6.72
N ARG A 651 -4.15 -29.16 7.62
CA ARG A 651 -5.08 -28.54 8.56
C ARG A 651 -4.91 -27.03 8.52
N LEU A 652 -5.99 -26.34 8.21
CA LEU A 652 -6.10 -24.89 8.33
C LEU A 652 -6.87 -24.59 9.63
N SER A 653 -6.29 -23.77 10.48
CA SER A 653 -6.83 -23.44 11.80
C SER A 653 -6.54 -21.98 12.16
N GLN A 654 -7.01 -21.54 13.33
CA GLN A 654 -6.87 -20.14 13.78
C GLN A 654 -7.46 -19.08 12.82
N ILE A 655 -8.41 -19.47 11.97
CA ILE A 655 -9.05 -18.56 11.02
C ILE A 655 -9.65 -17.36 11.78
N PRO A 656 -9.28 -16.11 11.41
CA PRO A 656 -9.74 -14.91 12.11
C PRO A 656 -11.26 -14.84 12.22
N ALA A 657 -11.75 -14.38 13.38
CA ALA A 657 -13.18 -14.34 13.67
C ALA A 657 -13.93 -13.46 12.65
N GLY A 658 -14.88 -14.04 11.93
CA GLY A 658 -15.64 -13.37 10.88
C GLY A 658 -15.17 -13.68 9.46
N ASN A 659 -14.00 -14.32 9.31
CA ASN A 659 -13.48 -14.80 8.05
C ASN A 659 -13.78 -16.30 7.84
N ASP A 660 -13.67 -16.72 6.58
CA ASP A 660 -14.00 -18.06 6.06
C ASP A 660 -13.03 -18.39 4.93
N TYR A 661 -12.10 -19.31 5.16
CA TYR A 661 -10.99 -19.63 4.26
C TYR A 661 -11.11 -21.09 3.83
N ASP A 662 -11.25 -21.32 2.53
CA ASP A 662 -11.30 -22.66 1.92
C ASP A 662 -9.89 -23.18 1.65
N LEU A 663 -9.68 -24.48 1.80
CA LEU A 663 -8.40 -25.15 1.57
C LEU A 663 -8.46 -26.05 0.33
N PHE A 664 -7.48 -25.96 -0.56
CA PHE A 664 -7.36 -26.82 -1.74
C PHE A 664 -5.97 -27.43 -1.83
N LEU A 665 -5.89 -28.67 -2.32
CA LEU A 665 -4.65 -29.36 -2.65
C LEU A 665 -4.63 -29.67 -4.14
N TYR A 666 -3.53 -29.38 -4.82
CA TYR A 666 -3.29 -29.65 -6.23
C TYR A 666 -2.04 -30.47 -6.42
N ARG A 667 -2.04 -31.31 -7.46
CA ARG A 667 -0.89 -32.15 -7.81
C ARG A 667 0.29 -31.33 -8.34
N ASN A 668 0.01 -30.22 -9.02
CA ASN A 668 1.03 -29.39 -9.67
C ASN A 668 0.43 -28.03 -10.08
N ALA A 669 1.29 -27.13 -10.58
CA ALA A 669 0.91 -25.79 -11.03
C ALA A 669 -0.06 -25.77 -12.22
N ALA A 670 -0.09 -26.80 -13.07
CA ALA A 670 -1.03 -26.85 -14.20
C ALA A 670 -2.44 -27.17 -13.71
N ASP A 671 -2.58 -28.14 -12.81
CA ASP A 671 -3.85 -28.49 -12.16
C ASP A 671 -4.39 -27.34 -11.32
N CYS A 672 -3.51 -26.66 -10.58
CA CYS A 672 -3.84 -25.45 -9.84
C CYS A 672 -4.42 -24.36 -10.75
N ARG A 673 -3.73 -24.02 -11.86
CA ARG A 673 -4.23 -23.02 -12.82
C ARG A 673 -5.53 -23.43 -13.51
N ALA A 674 -5.79 -24.73 -13.61
CA ALA A 674 -7.02 -25.28 -14.18
C ALA A 674 -8.15 -25.41 -13.15
N GLY A 675 -7.88 -25.18 -11.85
CA GLY A 675 -8.83 -25.41 -10.76
C GLY A 675 -9.14 -26.89 -10.52
N ASN A 676 -8.23 -27.79 -10.91
CA ASN A 676 -8.37 -29.24 -10.76
C ASN A 676 -7.77 -29.71 -9.43
N SER A 677 -8.43 -29.42 -8.32
CA SER A 677 -7.98 -29.87 -6.99
C SER A 677 -7.99 -31.40 -6.89
N LEU A 678 -6.96 -31.97 -6.25
CA LEU A 678 -6.90 -33.36 -5.79
C LEU A 678 -7.88 -33.59 -4.64
N ALA A 679 -7.93 -32.62 -3.73
CA ALA A 679 -8.82 -32.58 -2.58
C ALA A 679 -9.09 -31.12 -2.20
N GLU A 680 -10.23 -30.89 -1.56
CA GLU A 680 -10.63 -29.57 -1.08
C GLU A 680 -11.46 -29.71 0.19
N SER A 681 -11.36 -28.70 1.07
CA SER A 681 -12.17 -28.51 2.26
C SER A 681 -12.76 -27.10 2.19
N ARG A 682 -14.06 -26.99 2.48
CA ARG A 682 -14.83 -25.73 2.36
C ARG A 682 -15.76 -25.54 3.57
N ALA A 683 -15.20 -25.65 4.76
CA ALA A 683 -15.95 -25.61 6.00
C ALA A 683 -16.38 -24.17 6.32
N GLY A 684 -17.64 -23.84 6.03
CA GLY A 684 -18.10 -22.46 6.18
C GLY A 684 -17.99 -21.87 7.60
N GLY A 685 -17.67 -20.57 7.66
CA GLY A 685 -17.45 -19.81 8.89
C GLY A 685 -15.99 -19.86 9.36
N ASN A 686 -15.76 -19.61 10.66
CA ASN A 686 -14.41 -19.67 11.25
C ASN A 686 -14.01 -21.10 11.69
N ALA A 687 -14.54 -22.12 11.01
CA ALA A 687 -14.26 -23.51 11.35
C ALA A 687 -12.90 -23.94 10.80
N ASP A 688 -12.21 -24.85 11.48
CA ASP A 688 -10.97 -25.42 10.94
C ASP A 688 -11.27 -26.25 9.68
N ASP A 689 -10.47 -26.05 8.64
CA ASP A 689 -10.50 -26.86 7.41
C ASP A 689 -9.46 -27.97 7.45
N MET A 690 -9.80 -29.12 6.87
CA MET A 690 -8.91 -30.28 6.86
C MET A 690 -9.03 -31.07 5.57
N ILE A 691 -7.87 -31.45 5.03
CA ILE A 691 -7.72 -32.39 3.92
C ILE A 691 -6.88 -33.57 4.41
N GLU A 692 -7.43 -34.78 4.28
CA GLU A 692 -6.68 -36.04 4.39
C GLU A 692 -6.70 -36.70 3.00
N TRP A 693 -5.55 -36.78 2.35
CA TRP A 693 -5.43 -37.35 1.00
C TRP A 693 -4.38 -38.47 0.99
N GLY A 694 -4.83 -39.69 0.68
CA GLY A 694 -3.98 -40.87 0.65
C GLY A 694 -3.58 -41.27 -0.77
N GLU A 695 -2.31 -41.63 -0.96
CA GLU A 695 -1.78 -42.06 -2.24
C GLU A 695 -2.18 -43.50 -2.61
N GLN A 696 -2.29 -43.79 -3.92
CA GLN A 696 -2.54 -45.15 -4.40
C GLN A 696 -1.24 -45.95 -4.44
N LEU A 697 -1.23 -47.12 -3.78
CA LEU A 697 -0.06 -48.01 -3.69
C LEU A 697 0.64 -48.26 -5.06
N ASN A 698 1.94 -47.95 -5.14
CA ASN A 698 2.91 -48.18 -6.24
C ASN A 698 3.00 -47.12 -7.37
N PHE A 699 2.72 -45.85 -7.11
CA PHE A 699 3.16 -44.75 -7.97
C PHE A 699 4.39 -44.08 -7.33
N ASP A 700 5.35 -43.68 -8.17
CA ASP A 700 6.52 -42.87 -7.78
C ASP A 700 6.17 -41.45 -8.21
N ASP A 701 5.88 -40.57 -7.26
CA ASP A 701 5.36 -39.23 -7.48
C ASP A 701 6.13 -38.16 -6.71
N THR A 702 7.47 -38.31 -6.63
CA THR A 702 8.37 -37.23 -6.21
C THR A 702 8.11 -35.96 -7.04
N SER A 703 7.23 -35.09 -6.55
CA SER A 703 6.68 -33.98 -7.31
C SER A 703 6.22 -32.85 -6.39
N THR A 704 6.12 -31.66 -6.97
CA THR A 704 5.71 -30.45 -6.23
C THR A 704 4.19 -30.36 -6.17
N TYR A 705 3.63 -30.56 -4.99
CA TYR A 705 2.24 -30.32 -4.67
C TYR A 705 2.01 -28.84 -4.35
N ILE A 706 0.79 -28.35 -4.56
CA ILE A 706 0.39 -26.96 -4.28
C ILE A 706 -0.80 -26.95 -3.35
N ILE A 707 -0.71 -26.18 -2.28
CA ILE A 707 -1.80 -25.83 -1.37
C ILE A 707 -2.30 -24.45 -1.78
N GLU A 708 -3.61 -24.26 -1.82
CA GLU A 708 -4.23 -22.94 -1.95
C GLU A 708 -5.13 -22.70 -0.75
N VAL A 709 -4.97 -21.55 -0.10
CA VAL A 709 -5.87 -21.03 0.93
C VAL A 709 -6.63 -19.86 0.31
N ARG A 710 -7.95 -19.97 0.18
CA ARG A 710 -8.77 -19.00 -0.55
C ARG A 710 -9.90 -18.45 0.31
N PRO A 711 -10.09 -17.12 0.40
CA PRO A 711 -11.22 -16.55 1.11
C PRO A 711 -12.56 -16.78 0.37
N PHE A 712 -13.59 -17.29 1.06
CA PHE A 712 -14.90 -17.61 0.48
C PHE A 712 -15.78 -16.38 0.15
N ASN A 713 -15.51 -15.22 0.77
CA ASN A 713 -16.22 -13.95 0.53
C ASN A 713 -15.31 -12.70 0.62
N GLY A 714 -14.01 -12.84 0.34
CA GLY A 714 -13.04 -11.76 0.54
C GLY A 714 -12.93 -11.34 2.00
N GLY A 715 -12.96 -12.32 2.91
CA GLY A 715 -12.56 -12.07 4.29
C GLY A 715 -11.06 -11.86 4.32
N GLN A 716 -10.60 -10.74 4.88
CA GLN A 716 -9.19 -10.38 4.96
C GLN A 716 -8.85 -10.00 6.40
N ASN A 717 -7.61 -10.20 6.82
CA ASN A 717 -7.10 -9.78 8.11
C ASN A 717 -5.58 -9.67 8.11
N CYS A 718 -5.08 -8.44 8.12
CA CYS A 718 -3.65 -8.13 8.14
C CYS A 718 -3.02 -8.22 9.55
N TYR A 719 -3.83 -8.34 10.61
CA TYR A 719 -3.37 -8.30 12.01
C TYR A 719 -3.52 -9.62 12.76
N ARG A 720 -4.16 -10.61 12.13
CA ARG A 720 -4.41 -11.93 12.72
C ARG A 720 -4.17 -12.98 11.67
N GLU A 721 -3.25 -13.85 12.01
CA GLU A 721 -2.85 -14.95 11.14
C GLU A 721 -3.85 -16.11 11.24
N TYR A 722 -4.00 -16.83 10.14
CA TYR A 722 -4.42 -18.21 10.17
C TYR A 722 -3.18 -19.10 10.30
N ARG A 723 -3.38 -20.35 10.72
CA ARG A 723 -2.33 -21.35 10.83
C ARG A 723 -2.57 -22.49 9.85
N LEU A 724 -1.58 -22.80 9.02
CA LEU A 724 -1.58 -23.96 8.14
C LEU A 724 -0.57 -25.00 8.66
N ASP A 725 -1.06 -26.17 9.05
CA ASP A 725 -0.26 -27.34 9.39
C ASP A 725 -0.27 -28.34 8.22
N VAL A 726 0.91 -28.68 7.70
CA VAL A 726 1.16 -29.66 6.64
C VAL A 726 1.88 -30.86 7.25
N ASN A 727 1.22 -32.01 7.28
CA ASN A 727 1.73 -33.24 7.90
C ASN A 727 1.69 -34.43 6.93
N GLY A 728 2.41 -35.49 7.28
CA GLY A 728 2.38 -36.76 6.54
C GLY A 728 3.33 -36.81 5.34
N LEU A 729 4.41 -36.03 5.40
CA LEU A 729 5.40 -35.86 4.33
C LEU A 729 6.61 -36.84 4.44
N ASN A 730 6.45 -37.99 5.11
CA ASN A 730 7.53 -38.94 5.47
C ASN A 730 7.14 -40.42 5.32
#